data_AF-A0A7E4VCL9-F1
#
_entry.id   AF-A0A7E4VCL9-F1
#
_cell.length_a   1.000
_cell.length_b   1.000
_cell.length_c   1.000
_cell.angle_alpha   90.00
_cell.angle_beta   90.00
_cell.angle_gamma   90.00
#
_symmetry.space_group_name_H-M   'P 1'
#
loop_
_entity.id
_entity.type
_entity.pdbx_description
1 polymer ?
#
loop_
_entity_poly.entity_id
_entity_poly.type
_entity_poly.pdbx_seq_one_letter_code
_entity_poly.pdbx_strand_id
1 'polypeptide(L)'
;MNLLGIGFPSCQMFNVGKALFCNISPHYFIHRRVRVVFGSPSRCGDHPNSREHPKVDRNPRNEPTMAKFGMDLLLVKRFWTLMKIVFPSWRASTTLLAIGVLFVSALDQVATYFVGVLPKEFHVVLGKRQEPEFNDLILMAGAIVVGKAFTLALIKYMTQILFLKSRETTDFTIHRLYFKRHGFYRLNILGNTLDNPDQRMTQDVEKTCRLFACDLLAPLLLAPFIIMYYTYLTYISSGFLGPVTIYIFFIIATAVNKAVLTPTVALVTEQEKKEGDFRLRHVEVRSNTEAIAFYQSGLTENVLTNQKLGSLLKTQRTLATWRFGLSFATNCFDYFGGILSYIILAMAIFVQKNYADLHGSDLNGVISENAFYYLYLIYSFTRLISLSETIGDMAGVTHRVIELYEELQRLHQDRLETERPPSTVPSSVVVLASGDEEKKGNSLGCMSGTGESYEDEKLQKLEELHGRQAYGLGDLESDEEEAAYLLGAPRQTRRSLRATRHAPKTNRHGQTQETENEEWMDDGIAVTIDSATIAFPDERNSALVANLTLQIVQGKNILITGDSSSGKTSILRALAGLWNCVTGKVQRHWKLRPSCLLFIPQRPYFPGGGLTLRQQLVYPLKALPVEKDIARLEEILKHINMEYLLHRCNGFDSPVDFDWNETLSPGELQRLTIGRVLYHRPRIVFLDEVTSAIGIDMEHQLYTLLHDENISFVSVGHRHSLRQFHDLELALDGHGGWALRDVDQLSLGSTAHPPPRPPAPTM
;
A
#
# COMPACT_ATOMS: atom_id res chain seq x y z
N MET A 1 32.33 44.47 14.39
CA MET A 1 33.00 45.26 13.34
C MET A 1 33.88 44.28 12.57
N ASN A 2 33.48 43.92 11.33
CA ASN A 2 34.23 43.37 10.17
C ASN A 2 35.24 42.21 10.41
N LEU A 3 35.38 41.13 9.62
CA LEU A 3 34.85 40.68 8.33
C LEU A 3 35.34 39.20 8.12
N LEU A 4 34.65 38.47 7.23
CA LEU A 4 34.84 37.12 6.65
C LEU A 4 36.23 36.43 6.59
N GLY A 5 36.23 35.08 6.55
CA GLY A 5 37.35 34.27 6.06
C GLY A 5 37.21 32.74 6.09
N ILE A 6 36.52 32.21 5.07
CA ILE A 6 36.48 30.84 4.50
C ILE A 6 37.59 29.85 4.94
N GLY A 7 37.19 28.63 5.31
CA GLY A 7 38.08 27.47 5.48
C GLY A 7 37.46 26.16 4.95
N PHE A 8 38.12 25.57 3.94
CA PHE A 8 37.89 24.22 3.41
C PHE A 8 38.05 23.12 4.50
N PRO A 9 37.53 21.90 4.26
CA PRO A 9 38.51 20.82 4.15
C PRO A 9 38.27 19.79 3.04
N SER A 10 39.43 19.31 2.61
CA SER A 10 39.75 18.30 1.61
C SER A 10 39.24 16.89 1.93
N CYS A 11 39.09 16.13 0.83
CA CYS A 11 38.98 14.66 0.78
C CYS A 11 40.10 13.95 1.55
N GLN A 12 39.79 12.82 2.18
CA GLN A 12 40.71 11.69 2.29
C GLN A 12 39.98 10.34 2.13
N MET A 13 40.50 9.57 1.16
CA MET A 13 40.20 8.20 0.81
C MET A 13 40.89 7.21 1.76
N PHE A 14 40.27 6.04 1.95
CA PHE A 14 40.85 4.70 2.16
C PHE A 14 42.06 4.50 3.10
N ASN A 15 41.89 3.63 4.10
CA ASN A 15 42.96 2.71 4.49
C ASN A 15 42.41 1.38 5.03
N VAL A 16 42.82 0.28 4.41
CA VAL A 16 42.59 -1.10 4.83
C VAL A 16 43.83 -1.60 5.56
N GLY A 17 43.64 -2.14 6.75
CA GLY A 17 44.44 -3.25 7.30
C GLY A 17 45.77 -2.95 7.98
N LYS A 18 45.79 -3.08 9.32
CA LYS A 18 46.86 -3.80 10.02
C LYS A 18 46.37 -4.28 11.39
N ALA A 19 46.52 -5.59 11.60
CA ALA A 19 46.26 -6.27 12.85
C ALA A 19 47.19 -5.78 13.96
N LEU A 20 46.66 -5.65 15.19
CA LEU A 20 47.43 -5.79 16.42
C LEU A 20 46.55 -6.46 17.48
N PHE A 21 46.96 -7.68 17.83
CA PHE A 21 46.66 -8.34 19.10
C PHE A 21 47.12 -7.45 20.27
N CYS A 22 46.26 -7.17 21.25
CA CYS A 22 46.59 -7.36 22.67
C CYS A 22 45.38 -7.14 23.60
N ASN A 23 45.00 -8.22 24.29
CA ASN A 23 44.58 -8.31 25.70
C ASN A 23 43.98 -7.08 26.40
N ILE A 24 42.68 -7.17 26.76
CA ILE A 24 42.19 -6.89 28.11
C ILE A 24 41.14 -7.97 28.49
N SER A 25 41.39 -8.63 29.63
CA SER A 25 40.68 -9.78 30.20
C SER A 25 39.21 -9.53 30.62
N PRO A 26 38.40 -10.61 30.75
CA PRO A 26 37.02 -10.56 31.22
C PRO A 26 36.93 -10.76 32.75
N HIS A 27 36.06 -10.02 33.44
CA HIS A 27 35.65 -10.32 34.80
C HIS A 27 34.16 -10.70 34.84
N TYR A 28 33.93 -12.00 35.12
CA TYR A 28 32.83 -12.59 35.90
C TYR A 28 31.44 -11.93 35.86
N PHE A 29 30.48 -12.58 35.19
CA PHE A 29 29.13 -12.72 35.76
C PHE A 29 28.51 -14.09 35.43
N ILE A 30 28.25 -14.80 36.52
CA ILE A 30 27.75 -16.16 36.77
C ILE A 30 26.60 -16.62 35.83
N HIS A 31 26.81 -17.74 35.14
CA HIS A 31 25.75 -18.57 34.58
C HIS A 31 24.96 -19.28 35.71
N ARG A 32 23.67 -18.98 35.87
CA ARG A 32 22.71 -19.93 36.43
C ARG A 32 21.96 -20.59 35.28
N ARG A 33 22.37 -21.81 34.91
CA ARG A 33 21.56 -22.74 34.11
C ARG A 33 20.50 -23.34 35.03
N VAL A 34 19.23 -22.96 34.86
CA VAL A 34 18.12 -23.73 35.40
C VAL A 34 17.86 -24.88 34.42
N ARG A 35 18.24 -26.09 34.84
CA ARG A 35 17.98 -27.35 34.11
C ARG A 35 16.63 -27.87 34.61
N VAL A 36 15.57 -27.69 33.83
CA VAL A 36 14.29 -28.37 34.08
C VAL A 36 14.43 -29.80 33.56
N VAL A 37 14.46 -30.77 34.47
CA VAL A 37 14.51 -32.20 34.19
C VAL A 37 13.08 -32.70 34.07
N PHE A 38 12.67 -33.16 32.88
CA PHE A 38 11.44 -33.94 32.73
C PHE A 38 11.72 -35.39 33.16
N GLY A 39 11.02 -35.84 34.21
CA GLY A 39 10.98 -37.24 34.61
C GLY A 39 10.16 -38.06 33.62
N SER A 40 10.70 -39.21 33.23
CA SER A 40 10.03 -40.25 32.45
C SER A 40 8.95 -40.98 33.26
N PRO A 41 7.74 -41.25 32.72
CA PRO A 41 6.84 -42.22 33.32
C PRO A 41 7.02 -43.62 32.73
N SER A 42 7.12 -44.59 33.63
CA SER A 42 7.18 -46.04 33.44
C SER A 42 5.83 -46.63 33.01
N ARG A 43 5.86 -47.75 32.28
CA ARG A 43 4.72 -48.56 31.80
C ARG A 43 4.00 -49.34 32.92
N CYS A 44 2.68 -49.45 32.80
CA CYS A 44 1.74 -50.54 33.17
C CYS A 44 0.32 -49.99 32.87
N GLY A 45 -0.72 -50.66 32.35
CA GLY A 45 -1.06 -52.01 31.91
C GLY A 45 -2.56 -51.96 31.47
N ASP A 46 -3.00 -52.96 30.71
CA ASP A 46 -4.20 -53.03 29.84
C ASP A 46 -5.61 -52.77 30.43
N HIS A 47 -6.51 -52.11 29.67
CA HIS A 47 -7.78 -52.63 29.09
C HIS A 47 -8.65 -51.53 28.39
N PRO A 48 -9.67 -51.86 27.56
CA PRO A 48 -9.92 -51.20 26.27
C PRO A 48 -11.26 -50.48 26.16
N ASN A 49 -11.30 -49.32 25.47
CA ASN A 49 -12.37 -48.88 24.57
C ASN A 49 -12.30 -47.36 24.37
N SER A 50 -11.86 -46.92 23.19
CA SER A 50 -12.37 -45.70 22.58
C SER A 50 -12.02 -45.67 21.09
N ARG A 51 -13.03 -45.29 20.32
CA ARG A 51 -13.17 -45.39 18.87
C ARG A 51 -12.07 -44.62 18.13
N GLU A 52 -11.66 -45.20 17.01
CA GLU A 52 -10.70 -44.66 16.05
C GLU A 52 -11.09 -43.25 15.59
N HIS A 53 -10.17 -42.29 15.75
CA HIS A 53 -10.19 -41.05 14.98
C HIS A 53 -9.64 -41.33 13.57
N PRO A 54 -10.28 -40.86 12.49
CA PRO A 54 -9.76 -41.04 11.15
C PRO A 54 -8.47 -40.25 10.99
N LYS A 55 -7.41 -40.94 10.55
CA LYS A 55 -6.15 -40.34 10.12
C LYS A 55 -6.45 -39.34 9.01
N VAL A 56 -6.14 -38.06 9.26
CA VAL A 56 -6.06 -37.05 8.20
C VAL A 56 -4.84 -37.38 7.36
N ASP A 57 -5.07 -38.04 6.22
CA ASP A 57 -4.07 -38.16 5.17
C ASP A 57 -3.67 -36.75 4.71
N ARG A 58 -2.49 -36.31 5.14
CA ARG A 58 -1.85 -35.11 4.59
C ARG A 58 -1.44 -35.43 3.15
N ASN A 59 -2.32 -35.10 2.21
CA ASN A 59 -2.03 -35.10 0.79
C ASN A 59 -0.82 -34.16 0.54
N PRO A 60 0.33 -34.64 0.04
CA PRO A 60 1.54 -33.83 -0.12
C PRO A 60 1.51 -32.95 -1.38
N ARG A 61 0.32 -32.55 -1.84
CA ARG A 61 0.14 -31.69 -3.02
C ARG A 61 -0.43 -30.36 -2.59
N ASN A 62 0.42 -29.53 -2.00
CA ASN A 62 0.33 -28.05 -1.97
C ASN A 62 1.50 -27.49 -1.14
N GLU A 63 2.72 -27.96 -1.41
CA GLU A 63 3.85 -27.09 -1.16
C GLU A 63 3.80 -25.99 -2.24
N PRO A 64 3.88 -24.70 -1.88
CA PRO A 64 4.01 -23.65 -2.87
C PRO A 64 5.31 -23.92 -3.62
N THR A 65 5.20 -24.46 -4.83
CA THR A 65 6.31 -24.54 -5.76
C THR A 65 6.93 -23.16 -5.82
N MET A 66 8.15 -23.01 -5.30
CA MET A 66 8.94 -21.81 -5.52
C MET A 66 8.90 -21.53 -7.01
N ALA A 67 8.18 -20.47 -7.40
CA ALA A 67 8.11 -20.05 -8.77
C ALA A 67 9.56 -19.89 -9.22
N LYS A 68 9.96 -20.71 -10.21
CA LYS A 68 11.23 -20.54 -10.89
C LYS A 68 11.24 -19.10 -11.39
N PHE A 69 12.03 -18.24 -10.75
CA PHE A 69 12.32 -16.90 -11.23
C PHE A 69 13.15 -17.00 -12.52
N GLY A 70 12.50 -17.43 -13.59
CA GLY A 70 12.90 -17.07 -14.94
C GLY A 70 12.43 -15.64 -15.19
N MET A 71 13.12 -14.91 -16.06
CA MET A 71 12.55 -13.70 -16.66
C MET A 71 11.36 -14.12 -17.53
N ASP A 72 10.22 -14.41 -16.91
CA ASP A 72 9.04 -14.89 -17.58
C ASP A 72 8.35 -13.74 -18.33
N LEU A 73 7.62 -14.08 -19.40
CA LEU A 73 6.77 -13.13 -20.13
C LEU A 73 5.81 -12.36 -19.19
N LEU A 74 5.46 -12.98 -18.06
CA LEU A 74 4.68 -12.40 -16.98
C LEU A 74 5.36 -11.18 -16.34
N LEU A 75 6.68 -11.21 -16.13
CA LEU A 75 7.43 -10.09 -15.57
C LEU A 75 7.35 -8.88 -16.50
N VAL A 76 7.52 -9.09 -17.80
CA VAL A 76 7.42 -8.02 -18.82
C VAL A 76 6.01 -7.45 -18.83
N LYS A 77 4.98 -8.30 -18.76
CA LYS A 77 3.59 -7.87 -18.66
C LYS A 77 3.34 -7.02 -17.40
N ARG A 78 3.81 -7.46 -16.24
CA ARG A 78 3.66 -6.75 -14.96
C ARG A 78 4.43 -5.43 -14.95
N PHE A 79 5.65 -5.40 -15.50
CA PHE A 79 6.41 -4.17 -15.70
C PHE A 79 5.67 -3.20 -16.63
N TRP A 80 5.06 -3.68 -17.70
CA TRP A 80 4.25 -2.85 -18.59
C TRP A 80 3.02 -2.27 -17.88
N THR A 81 2.38 -3.03 -16.98
CA THR A 81 1.30 -2.53 -16.12
C THR A 81 1.81 -1.41 -15.20
N LEU A 82 2.98 -1.57 -14.57
CA LEU A 82 3.61 -0.51 -13.77
C LEU A 82 3.83 0.75 -14.62
N MET A 83 4.34 0.61 -15.85
CA MET A 83 4.56 1.76 -16.75
C MET A 83 3.26 2.48 -17.10
N LYS A 84 2.16 1.76 -17.31
CA LYS A 84 0.84 2.39 -17.53
C LYS A 84 0.34 3.17 -16.32
N ILE A 85 0.67 2.72 -15.10
CA ILE A 85 0.31 3.42 -13.86
C ILE A 85 1.15 4.69 -13.69
N VAL A 86 2.47 4.59 -13.88
CA VAL A 86 3.42 5.72 -13.71
C VAL A 86 3.27 6.77 -14.82
N PHE A 87 2.96 6.33 -16.05
CA PHE A 87 2.81 7.19 -17.23
C PHE A 87 1.39 7.05 -17.82
N PRO A 88 0.37 7.67 -17.20
CA PRO A 88 -1.02 7.51 -17.63
C PRO A 88 -1.30 8.18 -18.98
N SER A 89 -0.57 9.24 -19.33
CA SER A 89 -0.74 9.92 -20.63
C SER A 89 0.55 10.62 -21.09
N TRP A 90 0.62 10.91 -22.39
CA TRP A 90 1.75 11.63 -23.01
C TRP A 90 1.90 13.08 -22.53
N ARG A 91 0.83 13.68 -21.99
CA ARG A 91 0.84 15.03 -21.41
C ARG A 91 0.99 15.05 -19.90
N ALA A 92 1.11 13.89 -19.26
CA ALA A 92 1.34 13.81 -17.82
C ALA A 92 2.69 14.44 -17.46
N SER A 93 2.75 15.11 -16.31
CA SER A 93 3.98 15.71 -15.79
C SER A 93 5.11 14.68 -15.64
N THR A 94 4.79 13.45 -15.25
CA THR A 94 5.74 12.33 -15.15
C THR A 94 6.40 12.01 -16.49
N THR A 95 5.62 11.95 -17.58
CA THR A 95 6.13 11.67 -18.93
C THR A 95 7.03 12.80 -19.44
N LEU A 96 6.64 14.06 -19.22
CA LEU A 96 7.46 15.22 -19.59
C LEU A 96 8.78 15.25 -18.82
N LEU A 97 8.76 14.96 -17.52
CA LEU A 97 9.97 14.84 -16.70
C LEU A 97 10.87 13.70 -17.17
N ALA A 98 10.32 12.53 -17.52
CA ALA A 98 11.08 11.41 -18.06
C ALA A 98 11.77 11.77 -19.38
N ILE A 99 11.07 12.46 -20.29
CA ILE A 99 11.66 12.97 -21.55
C ILE A 99 12.77 13.99 -21.23
N GLY A 100 12.54 14.90 -20.29
CA GLY A 100 13.56 15.85 -19.83
C GLY A 100 14.81 15.18 -19.27
N VAL A 101 14.64 14.14 -18.44
CA VAL A 101 15.74 13.32 -17.91
C VAL A 101 16.53 12.67 -19.04
N LEU A 102 15.85 12.09 -20.03
CA LEU A 102 16.51 11.45 -21.18
C LEU A 102 17.29 12.46 -22.02
N PHE A 103 16.73 13.64 -22.25
CA PHE A 103 17.39 14.71 -22.99
C PHE A 103 18.66 15.21 -22.29
N VAL A 104 18.56 15.56 -21.00
CA VAL A 104 19.74 16.00 -20.22
C VAL A 104 20.76 14.87 -20.10
N SER A 105 20.32 13.62 -19.97
CA SER A 105 21.21 12.45 -19.96
C SER A 105 21.94 12.27 -21.29
N ALA A 106 21.30 12.53 -22.43
CA ALA A 106 21.95 12.52 -23.73
C ALA A 106 22.98 13.66 -23.87
N LEU A 107 22.67 14.87 -23.41
CA LEU A 107 23.63 15.99 -23.36
C LEU A 107 24.85 15.66 -22.47
N ASP A 108 24.62 14.99 -21.35
CA ASP A 108 25.66 14.52 -20.45
C ASP A 108 26.58 13.47 -21.09
N GLN A 109 26.05 12.63 -22.00
CA GLN A 109 26.89 11.73 -22.81
C GLN A 109 27.78 12.50 -23.79
N VAL A 110 27.26 13.55 -24.42
CA VAL A 110 28.05 14.44 -25.29
C VAL A 110 29.16 15.13 -24.48
N ALA A 111 28.84 15.66 -23.30
CA ALA A 111 29.84 16.24 -22.40
C ALA A 111 30.90 15.19 -21.97
N THR A 112 30.50 13.93 -21.78
CA THR A 112 31.42 12.83 -21.46
C THR A 112 32.42 12.56 -22.58
N TYR A 113 31.99 12.62 -23.84
CA TYR A 113 32.88 12.49 -24.99
C TYR A 113 33.94 13.59 -25.01
N PHE A 114 33.55 14.85 -24.82
CA PHE A 114 34.51 15.97 -24.79
C PHE A 114 35.51 15.86 -23.64
N VAL A 115 35.06 15.44 -22.45
CA VAL A 115 35.96 15.16 -21.33
C VAL A 115 36.91 13.99 -21.64
N GLY A 116 36.43 12.98 -22.37
CA GLY A 116 37.20 11.80 -22.72
C GLY A 116 38.28 12.01 -23.78
N VAL A 117 38.04 12.91 -24.74
CA VAL A 117 39.04 13.26 -25.78
C VAL A 117 40.04 14.30 -25.26
N LEU A 118 39.72 15.03 -24.20
CA LEU A 118 40.57 16.08 -23.63
C LEU A 118 42.05 15.66 -23.37
N PRO A 119 42.37 14.44 -22.89
CA PRO A 119 43.76 14.00 -22.72
C PRO A 119 44.59 14.00 -24.02
N LYS A 120 43.98 13.79 -25.19
CA LYS A 120 44.66 13.89 -26.50
C LYS A 120 45.29 15.27 -26.69
N GLU A 121 44.51 16.33 -26.48
CA GLU A 121 44.96 17.71 -26.66
C GLU A 121 46.10 18.02 -25.68
N PHE A 122 46.00 17.56 -24.45
CA PHE A 122 47.07 17.71 -23.46
C PHE A 122 48.36 16.99 -23.89
N HIS A 123 48.29 15.76 -24.40
CA HIS A 123 49.47 15.03 -24.86
C HIS A 123 50.16 15.69 -26.07
N VAL A 124 49.38 16.27 -26.99
CA VAL A 124 49.90 16.97 -28.17
C VAL A 124 50.59 18.28 -27.77
N VAL A 125 49.94 19.12 -26.96
CA VAL A 125 50.49 20.42 -26.53
C VAL A 125 51.73 20.24 -25.63
N LEU A 126 51.71 19.28 -24.70
CA LEU A 126 52.87 18.95 -23.87
C LEU A 126 54.04 18.42 -24.70
N GLY A 127 53.76 17.62 -25.73
CA GLY A 127 54.76 17.12 -26.66
C GLY A 127 55.42 18.22 -27.50
N LYS A 128 54.62 19.23 -27.91
CA LYS A 128 55.08 20.39 -28.68
C LYS A 128 55.71 21.51 -27.82
N ARG A 129 55.58 21.42 -26.49
CA ARG A 129 56.12 22.39 -25.49
C ARG A 129 55.60 23.83 -25.69
N GLN A 130 54.33 23.98 -26.04
CA GLN A 130 53.68 25.28 -26.26
C GLN A 130 53.02 25.78 -24.96
N GLU A 131 53.69 26.67 -24.23
CA GLU A 131 53.21 27.25 -22.97
C GLU A 131 51.91 28.09 -23.07
N PRO A 132 51.71 28.97 -24.07
CA PRO A 132 50.48 29.78 -24.13
C PRO A 132 49.25 28.92 -24.45
N GLU A 133 49.36 27.97 -25.39
CA GLU A 133 48.27 27.06 -25.77
C GLU A 133 47.87 26.14 -24.60
N PHE A 134 48.80 25.82 -23.71
CA PHE A 134 48.53 25.01 -22.52
C PHE A 134 47.64 25.75 -21.51
N ASN A 135 47.84 27.06 -21.31
CA ASN A 135 47.02 27.86 -20.41
C ASN A 135 45.57 28.00 -20.92
N ASP A 136 45.41 28.20 -22.22
CA ASP A 136 44.08 28.26 -22.87
C ASP A 136 43.36 26.90 -22.77
N LEU A 137 44.10 25.80 -22.97
CA LEU A 137 43.57 24.44 -22.83
C LEU A 137 43.12 24.13 -21.41
N ILE A 138 43.85 24.58 -20.38
CA ILE A 138 43.44 24.43 -18.97
C ILE A 138 42.12 25.16 -18.70
N LEU A 139 41.96 26.39 -19.21
CA LEU A 139 40.73 27.16 -19.01
C LEU A 139 39.53 26.47 -19.69
N MET A 140 39.71 26.02 -20.94
CA MET A 140 38.70 25.27 -21.66
C MET A 140 38.34 23.94 -20.97
N ALA A 141 39.35 23.18 -20.52
CA ALA A 141 39.20 21.95 -19.75
C ALA A 141 38.37 22.19 -18.48
N GLY A 142 38.70 23.24 -17.73
CA GLY A 142 37.98 23.64 -16.52
C GLY A 142 36.50 23.92 -16.82
N ALA A 143 36.21 24.67 -17.89
CA ALA A 143 34.83 24.96 -18.30
C ALA A 143 34.04 23.70 -18.67
N ILE A 144 34.64 22.79 -19.44
CA ILE A 144 34.02 21.51 -19.81
C ILE A 144 33.73 20.66 -18.58
N VAL A 145 34.68 20.55 -17.65
CA VAL A 145 34.52 19.78 -16.40
C VAL A 145 33.42 20.37 -15.51
N VAL A 146 33.35 21.69 -15.37
CA VAL A 146 32.27 22.37 -14.63
C VAL A 146 30.90 22.11 -15.29
N GLY A 147 30.81 22.23 -16.62
CA GLY A 147 29.58 21.92 -17.37
C GLY A 147 29.15 20.46 -17.22
N LYS A 148 30.11 19.53 -17.25
CA LYS A 148 29.87 18.10 -17.01
C LYS A 148 29.41 17.82 -15.58
N ALA A 149 30.02 18.46 -14.58
CA ALA A 149 29.58 18.34 -13.18
C ALA A 149 28.16 18.88 -12.99
N PHE A 150 27.84 20.01 -13.60
CA PHE A 150 26.51 20.61 -13.56
C PHE A 150 25.44 19.70 -14.20
N THR A 151 25.70 19.18 -15.40
CA THR A 151 24.78 18.26 -16.09
C THR A 151 24.54 16.98 -15.30
N LEU A 152 25.58 16.39 -14.71
CA LEU A 152 25.44 15.22 -13.83
C LEU A 152 24.61 15.53 -12.57
N ALA A 153 24.81 16.69 -11.94
CA ALA A 153 24.02 17.13 -10.80
C ALA A 153 22.55 17.37 -11.19
N LEU A 154 22.31 17.97 -12.35
CA LEU A 154 20.97 18.21 -12.89
C LEU A 154 20.22 16.91 -13.17
N ILE A 155 20.89 15.89 -13.73
CA ILE A 155 20.30 14.56 -13.93
C ILE A 155 19.85 13.98 -12.59
N LYS A 156 20.73 13.96 -11.57
CA LYS A 156 20.40 13.44 -10.24
C LYS A 156 19.21 14.16 -9.61
N TYR A 157 19.14 15.48 -9.76
CA TYR A 157 18.00 16.27 -9.30
C TYR A 157 16.71 15.88 -10.03
N MET A 158 16.74 15.85 -11.37
CA MET A 158 15.57 15.54 -12.20
C MET A 158 15.07 14.10 -11.98
N THR A 159 15.96 13.12 -11.84
CA THR A 159 15.59 11.73 -11.51
C THR A 159 14.96 11.62 -10.13
N GLN A 160 15.43 12.41 -9.14
CA GLN A 160 14.84 12.43 -7.80
C GLN A 160 13.42 13.00 -7.82
N ILE A 161 13.16 14.07 -8.58
CA ILE A 161 11.81 14.61 -8.77
C ILE A 161 10.90 13.62 -9.50
N LEU A 162 11.43 12.93 -10.53
CA LEU A 162 10.70 11.89 -11.23
C LEU A 162 10.34 10.72 -10.30
N PHE A 163 11.26 10.29 -9.43
CA PHE A 163 11.01 9.29 -8.39
C PHE A 163 9.84 9.71 -7.49
N LEU A 164 9.86 10.93 -6.95
CA LEU A 164 8.81 11.43 -6.05
C LEU A 164 7.44 11.43 -6.74
N LYS A 165 7.36 11.93 -7.99
CA LYS A 165 6.10 11.94 -8.76
C LYS A 165 5.62 10.56 -9.17
N SER A 166 6.53 9.64 -9.47
CA SER A 166 6.21 8.24 -9.78
C SER A 166 5.65 7.52 -8.57
N ARG A 167 6.26 7.73 -7.39
CA ARG A 167 5.76 7.20 -6.11
C ARG A 167 4.39 7.76 -5.78
N GLU A 168 4.23 9.08 -5.84
CA GLU A 168 2.95 9.77 -5.59
C GLU A 168 1.81 9.16 -6.42
N THR A 169 2.02 9.01 -7.73
CA THR A 169 1.01 8.46 -8.65
C THR A 169 0.68 7.00 -8.34
N THR A 170 1.71 6.19 -8.05
CA THR A 170 1.56 4.75 -7.76
C THR A 170 0.85 4.54 -6.42
N ASP A 171 1.30 5.23 -5.36
CA ASP A 171 0.71 5.15 -4.02
C ASP A 171 -0.76 5.62 -4.04
N PHE A 172 -1.07 6.75 -4.68
CA PHE A 172 -2.47 7.21 -4.79
C PHE A 172 -3.35 6.20 -5.53
N THR A 173 -2.84 5.56 -6.57
CA THR A 173 -3.59 4.55 -7.33
C THR A 173 -3.86 3.31 -6.48
N ILE A 174 -2.84 2.80 -5.78
CA ILE A 174 -2.98 1.62 -4.92
C ILE A 174 -3.86 1.93 -3.71
N HIS A 175 -3.67 3.07 -3.03
CA HIS A 175 -4.52 3.49 -1.92
C HIS A 175 -5.98 3.66 -2.33
N ARG A 176 -6.24 4.24 -3.52
CA ARG A 176 -7.60 4.36 -4.03
C ARG A 176 -8.24 2.99 -4.20
N LEU A 177 -7.53 2.00 -4.72
CA LEU A 177 -8.04 0.63 -4.84
C LEU A 177 -8.18 -0.07 -3.48
N TYR A 178 -7.22 0.12 -2.58
CA TYR A 178 -7.20 -0.52 -1.28
C TYR A 178 -8.34 -0.05 -0.37
N PHE A 179 -8.57 1.27 -0.28
CA PHE A 179 -9.61 1.86 0.56
C PHE A 179 -10.99 1.93 -0.11
N LYS A 180 -11.08 1.65 -1.41
CA LYS A 180 -12.39 1.62 -2.09
C LYS A 180 -13.25 0.49 -1.50
N ARG A 181 -14.45 0.87 -1.05
CA ARG A 181 -15.48 -0.02 -0.48
C ARG A 181 -14.94 -0.82 0.73
N HIS A 182 -14.58 -2.08 0.51
CA HIS A 182 -14.06 -3.00 1.53
C HIS A 182 -12.82 -3.77 1.03
N GLY A 183 -12.06 -3.21 0.07
CA GLY A 183 -10.86 -3.84 -0.48
C GLY A 183 -9.87 -4.26 0.61
N PHE A 184 -9.59 -3.35 1.55
CA PHE A 184 -8.74 -3.60 2.72
C PHE A 184 -9.24 -4.75 3.62
N TYR A 185 -10.54 -4.88 3.84
CA TYR A 185 -11.11 -5.95 4.67
C TYR A 185 -10.94 -7.30 3.98
N ARG A 186 -11.32 -7.38 2.70
CA ARG A 186 -11.21 -8.62 1.93
C ARG A 186 -9.78 -9.07 1.76
N LEU A 187 -8.86 -8.14 1.48
CA LEU A 187 -7.46 -8.47 1.31
C LEU A 187 -6.85 -9.08 2.58
N ASN A 188 -7.10 -8.48 3.74
CA ASN A 188 -6.46 -8.90 4.99
C ASN A 188 -7.15 -10.11 5.67
N ILE A 189 -8.47 -10.26 5.49
CA ILE A 189 -9.26 -11.28 6.22
C ILE A 189 -9.67 -12.45 5.33
N LEU A 190 -9.88 -12.22 4.03
CA LEU A 190 -10.32 -13.26 3.08
C LEU A 190 -9.18 -13.67 2.11
N GLY A 191 -8.18 -12.81 1.92
CA GLY A 191 -7.07 -13.03 1.00
C GLY A 191 -5.96 -13.86 1.63
N ASN A 192 -6.07 -15.18 1.61
CA ASN A 192 -5.00 -16.08 2.08
C ASN A 192 -3.77 -16.13 1.13
N THR A 193 -3.79 -15.39 0.02
CA THR A 193 -2.76 -15.47 -1.03
C THR A 193 -1.65 -14.43 -0.91
N LEU A 194 -1.88 -13.31 -0.21
CA LEU A 194 -0.95 -12.17 -0.19
C LEU A 194 -0.36 -11.92 1.21
N ASP A 195 0.96 -12.00 1.31
CA ASP A 195 1.71 -11.68 2.52
C ASP A 195 2.10 -10.19 2.60
N ASN A 196 1.98 -9.62 3.80
CA ASN A 196 2.42 -8.27 4.19
C ASN A 196 2.01 -7.15 3.20
N PRO A 197 0.69 -6.92 2.98
CA PRO A 197 0.22 -5.90 2.03
C PRO A 197 0.64 -4.48 2.41
N ASP A 198 0.81 -4.19 3.69
CA ASP A 198 1.34 -2.93 4.22
C ASP A 198 2.79 -2.68 3.80
N GLN A 199 3.65 -3.70 3.88
CA GLN A 199 5.03 -3.63 3.41
C GLN A 199 5.08 -3.39 1.90
N ARG A 200 4.22 -4.07 1.14
CA ARG A 200 4.12 -3.93 -0.31
C ARG A 200 3.73 -2.51 -0.72
N MET A 201 2.72 -1.93 -0.06
CA MET A 201 2.27 -0.55 -0.34
C MET A 201 3.30 0.52 0.08
N THR A 202 4.11 0.26 1.11
CA THR A 202 5.02 1.28 1.65
C THR A 202 6.44 1.17 1.11
N GLN A 203 7.12 0.06 1.37
CA GLN A 203 8.54 -0.13 1.06
C GLN A 203 8.76 -0.61 -0.36
N ASP A 204 7.96 -1.57 -0.84
CA ASP A 204 8.18 -2.14 -2.18
C ASP A 204 7.82 -1.14 -3.29
N VAL A 205 6.76 -0.34 -3.13
CA VAL A 205 6.44 0.76 -4.07
C VAL A 205 7.55 1.80 -4.11
N GLU A 206 8.06 2.22 -2.95
CA GLU A 206 9.19 3.15 -2.87
C GLU A 206 10.42 2.61 -3.60
N LYS A 207 10.82 1.36 -3.28
CA LYS A 207 12.00 0.72 -3.87
C LYS A 207 11.83 0.54 -5.37
N THR A 208 10.67 0.11 -5.83
CA THR A 208 10.35 -0.04 -7.27
C THR A 208 10.46 1.28 -8.01
N CYS A 209 9.82 2.34 -7.51
CA CYS A 209 9.85 3.66 -8.15
C CYS A 209 11.25 4.26 -8.18
N ARG A 210 12.04 4.07 -7.10
CA ARG A 210 13.42 4.57 -7.01
C ARG A 210 14.35 3.87 -8.00
N LEU A 211 14.35 2.53 -8.02
CA LEU A 211 15.19 1.75 -8.93
C LEU A 211 14.83 2.06 -10.39
N PHE A 212 13.54 2.19 -10.69
CA PHE A 212 13.08 2.56 -12.02
C PHE A 212 13.55 3.97 -12.44
N ALA A 213 13.23 5.00 -11.65
CA ALA A 213 13.43 6.39 -12.04
C ALA A 213 14.89 6.86 -11.93
N CYS A 214 15.62 6.42 -10.91
CA CYS A 214 16.99 6.87 -10.66
C CYS A 214 18.04 6.00 -11.36
N ASP A 215 17.85 4.67 -11.35
CA ASP A 215 18.93 3.75 -11.71
C ASP A 215 18.75 3.12 -13.10
N LEU A 216 17.51 2.94 -13.57
CA LEU A 216 17.24 2.16 -14.79
C LEU A 216 16.80 2.99 -16.00
N LEU A 217 15.94 4.00 -15.84
CA LEU A 217 15.29 4.68 -16.96
C LEU A 217 16.27 5.21 -18.02
N ALA A 218 17.17 6.12 -17.64
CA ALA A 218 18.11 6.71 -18.59
C ALA A 218 19.23 5.74 -19.02
N PRO A 219 19.88 4.99 -18.12
CA PRO A 219 20.98 4.10 -18.50
C PRO A 219 20.53 2.98 -19.45
N LEU A 220 19.36 2.39 -19.22
CA LEU A 220 18.85 1.30 -20.05
C LEU A 220 18.47 1.78 -21.45
N LEU A 221 17.85 2.95 -21.56
CA LEU A 221 17.41 3.51 -22.86
C LEU A 221 18.59 4.06 -23.68
N LEU A 222 19.61 4.62 -23.04
CA LEU A 222 20.77 5.19 -23.74
C LEU A 222 21.84 4.15 -24.09
N ALA A 223 21.93 3.03 -23.36
CA ALA A 223 22.98 2.04 -23.56
C ALA A 223 23.13 1.54 -25.01
N PRO A 224 22.04 1.19 -25.75
CA PRO A 224 22.18 0.74 -27.15
C PRO A 224 22.80 1.80 -28.05
N PHE A 225 22.44 3.07 -27.88
CA PHE A 225 22.96 4.19 -28.68
C PHE A 225 24.44 4.44 -28.38
N ILE A 226 24.82 4.41 -27.09
CA ILE A 226 26.21 4.58 -26.66
C ILE A 226 27.07 3.44 -27.21
N ILE A 227 26.63 2.19 -27.02
CA ILE A 227 27.37 1.01 -27.48
C ILE A 227 27.54 1.04 -29.01
N MET A 228 26.48 1.37 -29.76
CA MET A 228 26.54 1.47 -31.21
C MET A 228 27.55 2.54 -31.66
N TYR A 229 27.51 3.73 -31.05
CA TYR A 229 28.42 4.83 -31.38
C TYR A 229 29.89 4.50 -31.08
N TYR A 230 30.19 3.97 -29.90
CA TYR A 230 31.57 3.61 -29.53
C TYR A 230 32.07 2.33 -30.22
N THR A 231 31.17 1.43 -30.63
CA THR A 231 31.52 0.31 -31.52
C THR A 231 31.98 0.84 -32.88
N TYR A 232 31.27 1.84 -33.43
CA TYR A 232 31.66 2.48 -34.69
C TYR A 232 33.01 3.21 -34.58
N LEU A 233 33.24 3.99 -33.52
CA LEU A 233 34.54 4.64 -33.28
C LEU A 233 35.67 3.63 -33.14
N THR A 234 35.44 2.53 -32.42
CA THR A 234 36.43 1.45 -32.24
C THR A 234 36.73 0.74 -33.56
N TYR A 235 35.72 0.54 -34.41
CA TYR A 235 35.89 -0.05 -35.73
C TYR A 235 36.77 0.82 -36.64
N ILE A 236 36.58 2.14 -36.61
CA ILE A 236 37.40 3.07 -37.41
C ILE A 236 38.85 3.09 -36.90
N SER A 237 39.07 3.05 -35.59
CA SER A 237 40.42 3.19 -35.02
C SER A 237 41.25 1.89 -35.05
N SER A 238 40.64 0.73 -34.83
CA SER A 238 41.32 -0.58 -34.73
C SER A 238 40.95 -1.59 -35.82
N GLY A 239 40.08 -1.20 -36.76
CA GLY A 239 39.49 -2.10 -37.73
C GLY A 239 38.50 -3.10 -37.10
N PHE A 240 38.19 -4.15 -37.85
CA PHE A 240 37.21 -5.17 -37.44
C PHE A 240 37.60 -5.92 -36.15
N LEU A 241 38.90 -6.06 -35.87
CA LEU A 241 39.38 -6.94 -34.82
C LEU A 241 39.17 -6.39 -33.39
N GLY A 242 39.17 -5.06 -33.22
CA GLY A 242 38.98 -4.44 -31.90
C GLY A 242 37.58 -4.65 -31.35
N PRO A 243 36.49 -4.28 -32.07
CA PRO A 243 35.13 -4.54 -31.61
C PRO A 243 34.90 -6.03 -31.33
N VAL A 244 35.32 -6.93 -32.21
CA VAL A 244 35.14 -8.38 -32.02
C VAL A 244 35.75 -8.86 -30.71
N THR A 245 36.96 -8.41 -30.39
CA THR A 245 37.65 -8.78 -29.14
C THR A 245 36.87 -8.30 -27.90
N ILE A 246 36.34 -7.07 -27.93
CA ILE A 246 35.53 -6.52 -26.83
C ILE A 246 34.21 -7.27 -26.67
N TYR A 247 33.55 -7.64 -27.77
CA TYR A 247 32.29 -8.39 -27.73
C TYR A 247 32.49 -9.82 -27.20
N ILE A 248 33.59 -10.50 -27.57
CA ILE A 248 33.95 -11.81 -27.00
C ILE A 248 34.18 -11.69 -25.49
N PHE A 249 34.93 -10.67 -25.06
CA PHE A 249 35.14 -10.38 -23.64
C PHE A 249 33.81 -10.14 -22.90
N PHE A 250 32.89 -9.38 -23.49
CA PHE A 250 31.57 -9.14 -22.92
C PHE A 250 30.71 -10.41 -22.79
N ILE A 251 30.74 -11.31 -23.77
CA ILE A 251 29.99 -12.59 -23.71
C ILE A 251 30.49 -13.43 -22.53
N ILE A 252 31.81 -13.52 -22.35
CA ILE A 252 32.43 -14.23 -21.23
C ILE A 252 32.05 -13.57 -19.90
N ALA A 253 32.14 -12.23 -19.82
CA ALA A 253 31.79 -11.47 -18.63
C ALA A 253 30.33 -11.64 -18.23
N THR A 254 29.42 -11.64 -19.20
CA THR A 254 27.99 -11.83 -18.98
C THR A 254 27.67 -13.23 -18.50
N ALA A 255 28.31 -14.26 -19.07
CA ALA A 255 28.09 -15.65 -18.66
C ALA A 255 28.50 -15.89 -17.19
N VAL A 256 29.67 -15.37 -16.79
CA VAL A 256 30.17 -15.49 -15.41
C VAL A 256 29.29 -14.71 -14.44
N ASN A 257 28.97 -13.45 -14.74
CA ASN A 257 28.13 -12.63 -13.84
C ASN A 257 26.71 -13.20 -13.70
N LYS A 258 26.10 -13.69 -14.79
CA LYS A 258 24.76 -14.31 -14.74
C LYS A 258 24.70 -15.54 -13.84
N ALA A 259 25.76 -16.36 -13.85
CA ALA A 259 25.84 -17.55 -13.00
C ALA A 259 25.82 -17.20 -11.50
N VAL A 260 26.42 -16.08 -11.11
CA VAL A 260 26.46 -15.59 -9.72
C VAL A 260 25.23 -14.75 -9.36
N LEU A 261 24.66 -14.02 -10.30
CA LEU A 261 23.48 -13.16 -10.10
C LEU A 261 22.21 -13.96 -9.78
N THR A 262 21.97 -15.05 -10.52
CA THR A 262 20.74 -15.86 -10.40
C THR A 262 20.43 -16.30 -8.95
N PRO A 263 21.36 -16.91 -8.18
CA PRO A 263 21.11 -17.25 -6.78
C PRO A 263 21.01 -16.03 -5.86
N THR A 264 21.67 -14.92 -6.18
CA THR A 264 21.65 -13.68 -5.38
C THR A 264 20.23 -13.09 -5.32
N VAL A 265 19.52 -13.02 -6.45
CA VAL A 265 18.15 -12.46 -6.52
C VAL A 265 17.16 -13.26 -5.67
N ALA A 266 17.26 -14.59 -5.67
CA ALA A 266 16.42 -15.45 -4.85
C ALA A 266 16.64 -15.20 -3.34
N LEU A 267 17.91 -15.05 -2.93
CA LEU A 267 18.27 -14.75 -1.54
C LEU A 267 17.86 -13.34 -1.11
N VAL A 268 17.91 -12.35 -2.00
CA VAL A 268 17.39 -10.99 -1.73
C VAL A 268 15.89 -11.03 -1.43
N THR A 269 15.13 -11.76 -2.24
CA THR A 269 13.67 -11.89 -2.04
C THR A 269 13.35 -12.58 -0.71
N GLU A 270 14.08 -13.66 -0.38
CA GLU A 270 13.93 -14.35 0.90
C GLU A 270 14.32 -13.46 2.10
N GLN A 271 15.35 -12.62 1.96
CA GLN A 271 15.71 -11.62 2.97
C GLN A 271 14.56 -10.64 3.22
N GLU A 272 14.00 -10.04 2.17
CA GLU A 272 12.91 -9.04 2.28
C GLU A 272 11.68 -9.63 2.98
N LYS A 273 11.37 -10.91 2.72
CA LYS A 273 10.30 -11.63 3.43
C LYS A 273 10.60 -11.80 4.91
N LYS A 274 11.80 -12.27 5.26
CA LYS A 274 12.20 -12.47 6.67
C LYS A 274 12.33 -11.16 7.44
N GLU A 275 12.70 -10.07 6.77
CA GLU A 275 12.69 -8.72 7.34
C GLU A 275 11.26 -8.28 7.66
N GLY A 276 10.31 -8.53 6.75
CA GLY A 276 8.89 -8.32 6.96
C GLY A 276 8.35 -9.08 8.17
N ASP A 277 8.62 -10.39 8.26
CA ASP A 277 8.24 -11.23 9.40
C ASP A 277 8.81 -10.70 10.73
N PHE A 278 10.07 -10.25 10.71
CA PHE A 278 10.75 -9.72 11.90
C PHE A 278 10.12 -8.40 12.37
N ARG A 279 9.75 -7.53 11.42
CA ARG A 279 9.05 -6.28 11.70
C ARG A 279 7.63 -6.55 12.21
N LEU A 280 6.90 -7.47 11.58
CA LEU A 280 5.56 -7.87 12.02
C LEU A 280 5.59 -8.37 13.46
N ARG A 281 6.59 -9.18 13.82
CA ARG A 281 6.76 -9.65 15.20
C ARG A 281 6.91 -8.51 16.21
N HIS A 282 7.61 -7.43 15.85
CA HIS A 282 7.72 -6.24 16.71
C HIS A 282 6.39 -5.48 16.81
N VAL A 283 5.62 -5.41 15.72
CA VAL A 283 4.29 -4.81 15.73
C VAL A 283 3.36 -5.59 16.65
N GLU A 284 3.41 -6.93 16.62
CA GLU A 284 2.64 -7.80 17.53
C GLU A 284 3.01 -7.60 19.01
N VAL A 285 4.30 -7.47 19.33
CA VAL A 285 4.75 -7.16 20.70
C VAL A 285 4.18 -5.81 21.13
N ARG A 286 4.33 -4.78 20.28
CA ARG A 286 3.87 -3.43 20.58
C ARG A 286 2.36 -3.39 20.82
N SER A 287 1.56 -4.05 19.97
CA SER A 287 0.10 -4.06 20.10
C SER A 287 -0.42 -4.83 21.31
N ASN A 288 0.42 -5.69 21.93
CA ASN A 288 0.04 -6.53 23.07
C ASN A 288 0.95 -6.30 24.30
N THR A 289 1.56 -5.11 24.39
CA THR A 289 2.58 -4.79 25.42
C THR A 289 2.05 -5.01 26.84
N GLU A 290 0.83 -4.55 27.13
CA GLU A 290 0.22 -4.69 28.45
C GLU A 290 -0.02 -6.15 28.83
N ALA A 291 -0.59 -6.95 27.92
CA ALA A 291 -0.81 -8.37 28.14
C ALA A 291 0.50 -9.14 28.38
N ILE A 292 1.53 -8.86 27.57
CA ILE A 292 2.87 -9.45 27.72
C ILE A 292 3.47 -9.12 29.08
N ALA A 293 3.31 -7.87 29.54
CA ALA A 293 3.78 -7.40 30.83
C ALA A 293 3.04 -8.06 32.00
N PHE A 294 1.72 -8.25 31.91
CA PHE A 294 0.93 -9.00 32.88
C PHE A 294 1.39 -10.45 33.04
N TYR A 295 1.70 -11.13 31.92
CA TYR A 295 2.28 -12.47 31.95
C TYR A 295 3.75 -12.50 32.41
N GLN A 296 4.39 -11.33 32.56
CA GLN A 296 5.83 -11.20 32.83
C GLN A 296 6.68 -12.00 31.83
N SER A 297 6.22 -12.09 30.59
CA SER A 297 6.71 -13.02 29.57
C SER A 297 7.88 -12.48 28.72
N GLY A 298 8.53 -11.40 29.16
CA GLY A 298 9.57 -10.71 28.39
C GLY A 298 10.74 -11.59 27.94
N LEU A 299 11.14 -12.59 28.73
CA LEU A 299 12.17 -13.55 28.33
C LEU A 299 11.71 -14.46 27.18
N THR A 300 10.46 -14.93 27.22
CA THR A 300 9.88 -15.78 26.18
C THR A 300 9.75 -14.99 24.88
N GLU A 301 9.21 -13.76 24.96
CA GLU A 301 9.10 -12.85 23.82
C GLU A 301 10.47 -12.52 23.22
N ASN A 302 11.50 -12.35 24.05
CA ASN A 302 12.89 -12.17 23.61
C ASN A 302 13.39 -13.39 22.82
N VAL A 303 13.18 -14.61 23.32
CA VAL A 303 13.58 -15.84 22.61
C VAL A 303 12.87 -15.98 21.27
N LEU A 304 11.55 -15.75 21.23
CA LEU A 304 10.76 -15.84 20.00
C LEU A 304 11.19 -14.78 18.97
N THR A 305 11.44 -13.56 19.41
CA THR A 305 11.91 -12.47 18.54
C THR A 305 13.32 -12.75 18.01
N ASN A 306 14.21 -13.27 18.86
CA ASN A 306 15.57 -13.66 18.47
C ASN A 306 15.60 -14.85 17.50
N GLN A 307 14.62 -15.76 17.54
CA GLN A 307 14.51 -16.83 16.54
C GLN A 307 14.22 -16.28 15.14
N LYS A 308 13.33 -15.28 15.03
CA LYS A 308 13.06 -14.58 13.76
C LYS A 308 14.29 -13.82 13.28
N LEU A 309 14.97 -13.09 14.17
CA LEU A 309 16.23 -12.41 13.87
C LEU A 309 17.32 -13.39 13.41
N GLY A 310 17.49 -14.53 14.09
CA GLY A 310 18.48 -15.55 13.72
C GLY A 310 18.24 -16.11 12.31
N SER A 311 16.97 -16.31 11.95
CA SER A 311 16.58 -16.76 10.59
C SER A 311 16.88 -15.70 9.53
N LEU A 312 16.63 -14.43 9.83
CA LEU A 312 16.98 -13.28 9.00
C LEU A 312 18.51 -13.17 8.81
N LEU A 313 19.27 -13.16 9.90
CA LEU A 313 20.73 -13.04 9.89
C LEU A 313 21.41 -14.18 9.14
N LYS A 314 20.89 -15.42 9.24
CA LYS A 314 21.41 -16.56 8.45
C LYS A 314 21.30 -16.29 6.94
N THR A 315 20.19 -15.69 6.53
CA THR A 315 19.92 -15.35 5.12
C THR A 315 20.80 -14.18 4.67
N GLN A 316 20.86 -13.11 5.48
CA GLN A 316 21.74 -11.96 5.22
C GLN A 316 23.22 -12.36 5.13
N ARG A 317 23.70 -13.26 6.00
CA ARG A 317 25.07 -13.77 5.93
C ARG A 317 25.32 -14.55 4.63
N THR A 318 24.38 -15.40 4.24
CA THR A 318 24.47 -16.16 2.98
C THR A 318 24.50 -15.21 1.79
N LEU A 319 23.61 -14.20 1.78
CA LEU A 319 23.58 -13.17 0.74
C LEU A 319 24.89 -12.37 0.69
N ALA A 320 25.48 -12.01 1.83
CA ALA A 320 26.75 -11.29 1.87
C ALA A 320 27.89 -12.07 1.20
N THR A 321 27.93 -13.40 1.37
CA THR A 321 28.89 -14.27 0.69
C THR A 321 28.68 -14.27 -0.83
N TRP A 322 27.44 -14.32 -1.30
CA TRP A 322 27.14 -14.25 -2.74
C TRP A 322 27.45 -12.87 -3.34
N ARG A 323 27.13 -11.79 -2.63
CA ARG A 323 27.49 -10.42 -3.03
C ARG A 323 28.99 -10.21 -3.14
N PHE A 324 29.77 -10.81 -2.25
CA PHE A 324 31.23 -10.81 -2.38
C PHE A 324 31.67 -11.46 -3.71
N GLY A 325 31.13 -12.63 -4.05
CA GLY A 325 31.42 -13.30 -5.31
C GLY A 325 31.04 -12.46 -6.54
N LEU A 326 29.88 -11.81 -6.51
CA LEU A 326 29.40 -10.93 -7.58
C LEU A 326 30.30 -9.70 -7.76
N SER A 327 30.66 -9.04 -6.65
CA SER A 327 31.55 -7.88 -6.66
C SER A 327 32.95 -8.24 -7.12
N PHE A 328 33.49 -9.39 -6.67
CA PHE A 328 34.77 -9.89 -7.13
C PHE A 328 34.78 -10.13 -8.64
N ALA A 329 33.78 -10.83 -9.17
CA ALA A 329 33.67 -11.08 -10.61
C ALA A 329 33.56 -9.77 -11.41
N THR A 330 32.69 -8.86 -11.01
CA THR A 330 32.50 -7.56 -11.68
C THR A 330 33.78 -6.73 -11.70
N ASN A 331 34.45 -6.60 -10.55
CA ASN A 331 35.71 -5.85 -10.45
C ASN A 331 36.84 -6.49 -11.26
N CYS A 332 36.92 -7.82 -11.33
CA CYS A 332 37.88 -8.49 -12.21
C CYS A 332 37.69 -8.07 -13.67
N PHE A 333 36.44 -8.05 -14.16
CA PHE A 333 36.18 -7.64 -15.54
C PHE A 333 36.51 -6.17 -15.79
N ASP A 334 36.28 -5.27 -14.82
CA ASP A 334 36.67 -3.86 -14.97
C ASP A 334 38.18 -3.67 -15.10
N TYR A 335 38.97 -4.32 -14.23
CA TYR A 335 40.43 -4.20 -14.29
C TYR A 335 41.03 -4.92 -15.50
N PHE A 336 40.53 -6.11 -15.87
CA PHE A 336 40.97 -6.79 -17.09
C PHE A 336 40.58 -6.03 -18.35
N GLY A 337 39.43 -5.35 -18.35
CA GLY A 337 39.00 -4.45 -19.41
C GLY A 337 40.00 -3.32 -19.67
N GLY A 338 40.58 -2.78 -18.60
CA GLY A 338 41.66 -1.80 -18.68
C GLY A 338 42.91 -2.31 -19.41
N ILE A 339 43.30 -3.57 -19.18
CA ILE A 339 44.45 -4.18 -19.85
C ILE A 339 44.10 -4.51 -21.32
N LEU A 340 42.88 -5.00 -21.56
CA LEU A 340 42.40 -5.39 -22.88
C LEU A 340 42.42 -4.22 -23.87
N SER A 341 42.10 -3.00 -23.43
CA SER A 341 42.13 -1.80 -24.28
C SER A 341 43.54 -1.52 -24.82
N TYR A 342 44.59 -1.70 -24.01
CA TYR A 342 45.98 -1.54 -24.45
C TYR A 342 46.45 -2.68 -25.35
N ILE A 343 45.95 -3.92 -25.15
CA ILE A 343 46.24 -5.04 -26.05
C ILE A 343 45.67 -4.76 -27.45
N ILE A 344 44.42 -4.26 -27.53
CA ILE A 344 43.78 -3.87 -28.80
C ILE A 344 44.58 -2.75 -29.48
N LEU A 345 45.01 -1.75 -28.71
CA LEU A 345 45.83 -0.66 -29.22
C LEU A 345 47.18 -1.16 -29.75
N ALA A 346 47.87 -2.05 -29.02
CA ALA A 346 49.12 -2.65 -29.46
C ALA A 346 48.95 -3.43 -30.76
N MET A 347 47.82 -4.12 -30.94
CA MET A 347 47.50 -4.84 -32.15
C MET A 347 47.28 -3.91 -33.35
N ALA A 348 46.56 -2.79 -33.16
CA ALA A 348 46.37 -1.79 -34.20
C ALA A 348 47.70 -1.15 -34.65
N ILE A 349 48.61 -0.88 -33.72
CA ILE A 349 49.91 -0.24 -34.02
C ILE A 349 50.91 -1.22 -34.63
N PHE A 350 51.16 -2.36 -33.97
CA PHE A 350 52.23 -3.29 -34.37
C PHE A 350 51.82 -4.25 -35.49
N VAL A 351 50.56 -4.67 -35.54
CA VAL A 351 50.10 -5.69 -36.51
C VAL A 351 49.51 -5.04 -37.75
N GLN A 352 48.64 -4.03 -37.60
CA GLN A 352 47.97 -3.39 -38.74
C GLN A 352 48.76 -2.24 -39.37
N LYS A 353 49.74 -1.65 -38.66
CA LYS A 353 50.59 -0.53 -39.14
C LYS A 353 49.81 0.70 -39.64
N ASN A 354 48.58 0.91 -39.19
CA ASN A 354 47.68 1.98 -39.66
C ASN A 354 48.15 3.43 -39.33
N TYR A 355 49.22 3.58 -38.54
CA TYR A 355 49.74 4.87 -38.06
C TYR A 355 51.24 5.06 -38.31
N ALA A 356 51.80 4.37 -39.31
CA ALA A 356 53.22 4.40 -39.62
C ALA A 356 53.75 5.82 -39.99
N ASP A 357 52.86 6.71 -40.46
CA ASP A 357 53.20 8.05 -40.93
C ASP A 357 53.21 9.12 -39.81
N LEU A 358 52.77 8.78 -38.59
CA LEU A 358 52.70 9.69 -37.45
C LEU A 358 53.91 9.48 -36.52
N HIS A 359 54.60 10.56 -36.17
CA HIS A 359 55.78 10.53 -35.29
C HIS A 359 55.62 11.43 -34.06
N GLY A 360 56.22 11.00 -32.94
CA GLY A 360 56.37 11.82 -31.72
C GLY A 360 55.04 12.14 -31.00
N SER A 361 54.74 13.43 -30.85
CA SER A 361 53.62 13.93 -30.04
C SER A 361 52.24 13.60 -30.61
N ASP A 362 52.10 13.59 -31.93
CA ASP A 362 50.81 13.39 -32.58
C ASP A 362 50.37 11.92 -32.50
N LEU A 363 51.32 10.97 -32.52
CA LEU A 363 51.07 9.55 -32.26
C LEU A 363 50.57 9.33 -30.82
N ASN A 364 51.17 10.02 -29.83
CA ASN A 364 50.74 9.93 -28.44
C ASN A 364 49.31 10.48 -28.23
N GLY A 365 48.94 11.54 -28.95
CA GLY A 365 47.56 12.07 -28.95
C GLY A 365 46.55 11.03 -29.46
N VAL A 366 46.82 10.42 -30.61
CA VAL A 366 45.96 9.37 -31.21
C VAL A 366 45.86 8.13 -30.32
N ILE A 367 46.96 7.73 -29.68
CA ILE A 367 46.98 6.64 -28.70
C ILE A 367 46.02 6.93 -27.54
N SER A 368 46.07 8.16 -27.00
CA SER A 368 45.22 8.56 -25.87
C SER A 368 43.73 8.57 -26.25
N GLU A 369 43.40 9.12 -27.42
CA GLU A 369 42.04 9.16 -27.95
C GLU A 369 41.47 7.76 -28.22
N ASN A 370 42.23 6.89 -28.89
CA ASN A 370 41.82 5.53 -29.17
C ASN A 370 41.67 4.68 -27.89
N ALA A 371 42.57 4.86 -26.91
CA ALA A 371 42.46 4.19 -25.63
C ALA A 371 41.17 4.58 -24.90
N PHE A 372 40.77 5.86 -24.97
CA PHE A 372 39.49 6.30 -24.43
C PHE A 372 38.30 5.59 -25.09
N TYR A 373 38.27 5.49 -26.43
CA TYR A 373 37.17 4.80 -27.12
C TYR A 373 37.02 3.34 -26.68
N TYR A 374 38.13 2.62 -26.58
CA TYR A 374 38.14 1.21 -26.16
C TYR A 374 37.70 1.04 -24.70
N LEU A 375 38.27 1.84 -23.79
CA LEU A 375 37.91 1.82 -22.37
C LEU A 375 36.44 2.16 -22.16
N TYR A 376 35.92 3.15 -22.89
CA TYR A 376 34.54 3.58 -22.75
C TYR A 376 33.54 2.57 -23.31
N LEU A 377 33.87 1.88 -24.40
CA LEU A 377 33.05 0.77 -24.91
C LEU A 377 33.00 -0.39 -23.91
N ILE A 378 34.15 -0.76 -23.34
CA ILE A 378 34.22 -1.81 -22.31
C ILE A 378 33.42 -1.39 -21.07
N TYR A 379 33.60 -0.16 -20.58
CA TYR A 379 32.85 0.39 -19.46
C TYR A 379 31.34 0.39 -19.71
N SER A 380 30.90 0.70 -20.93
CA SER A 380 29.47 0.66 -21.30
C SER A 380 28.90 -0.76 -21.19
N PHE A 381 29.67 -1.78 -21.55
CA PHE A 381 29.31 -3.17 -21.37
C PHE A 381 29.32 -3.62 -19.91
N THR A 382 30.33 -3.24 -19.10
CA THR A 382 30.31 -3.53 -17.66
C THR A 382 29.11 -2.85 -16.98
N ARG A 383 28.78 -1.62 -17.39
CA ARG A 383 27.61 -0.90 -16.87
C ARG A 383 26.30 -1.64 -17.19
N LEU A 384 26.18 -2.26 -18.37
CA LEU A 384 25.01 -3.12 -18.65
C LEU A 384 24.93 -4.32 -17.72
N ILE A 385 26.07 -4.92 -17.36
CA ILE A 385 26.12 -6.03 -16.42
C ILE A 385 25.70 -5.57 -15.03
N SER A 386 26.21 -4.43 -14.53
CA SER A 386 25.80 -3.91 -13.22
C SER A 386 24.32 -3.51 -13.19
N LEU A 387 23.79 -2.96 -14.29
CA LEU A 387 22.35 -2.69 -14.42
C LEU A 387 21.50 -3.97 -14.35
N SER A 388 22.03 -5.13 -14.76
CA SER A 388 21.28 -6.38 -14.68
C SER A 388 20.97 -6.81 -13.24
N GLU A 389 21.83 -6.46 -12.27
CA GLU A 389 21.56 -6.64 -10.84
C GLU A 389 20.39 -5.76 -10.40
N THR A 390 20.43 -4.48 -10.77
CA THR A 390 19.36 -3.52 -10.49
C THR A 390 18.02 -3.94 -11.13
N ILE A 391 18.05 -4.50 -12.35
CA ILE A 391 16.87 -5.07 -13.01
C ILE A 391 16.34 -6.28 -12.23
N GLY A 392 17.22 -7.16 -11.75
CA GLY A 392 16.85 -8.32 -10.93
C GLY A 392 16.17 -7.90 -9.62
N ASP A 393 16.76 -6.93 -8.91
CA ASP A 393 16.19 -6.36 -7.70
C ASP A 393 14.83 -5.71 -7.97
N MET A 394 14.73 -4.89 -9.03
CA MET A 394 13.48 -4.24 -9.43
C MET A 394 12.41 -5.28 -9.82
N ALA A 395 12.79 -6.35 -10.52
CA ALA A 395 11.87 -7.40 -10.95
C ALA A 395 11.21 -8.10 -9.76
N GLY A 396 11.99 -8.42 -8.71
CA GLY A 396 11.47 -9.01 -7.48
C GLY A 396 10.43 -8.12 -6.79
N VAL A 397 10.75 -6.83 -6.57
CA VAL A 397 9.82 -5.91 -5.91
C VAL A 397 8.63 -5.51 -6.78
N THR A 398 8.83 -5.31 -8.08
CA THR A 398 7.76 -4.99 -9.04
C THR A 398 6.74 -6.12 -9.09
N HIS A 399 7.20 -7.38 -9.03
CA HIS A 399 6.31 -8.52 -8.97
C HIS A 399 5.38 -8.44 -7.76
N ARG A 400 5.90 -8.12 -6.57
CA ARG A 400 5.11 -8.01 -5.33
C ARG A 400 4.11 -6.84 -5.37
N VAL A 401 4.53 -5.69 -5.90
CA VAL A 401 3.67 -4.49 -6.05
C VAL A 401 2.54 -4.75 -7.03
N ILE A 402 2.84 -5.34 -8.20
CA ILE A 402 1.83 -5.56 -9.24
C ILE A 402 0.92 -6.74 -8.89
N GLU A 403 1.41 -7.76 -8.20
CA GLU A 403 0.55 -8.82 -7.66
C GLU A 403 -0.50 -8.25 -6.68
N LEU A 404 -0.09 -7.33 -5.79
CA LEU A 404 -1.03 -6.61 -4.92
C LEU A 404 -2.06 -5.82 -5.74
N TYR A 405 -1.61 -5.10 -6.78
CA TYR A 405 -2.50 -4.35 -7.65
C TYR A 405 -3.48 -5.25 -8.42
N GLU A 406 -3.02 -6.37 -8.97
CA GLU A 406 -3.84 -7.36 -9.69
C GLU A 406 -4.90 -7.98 -8.78
N GLU A 407 -4.53 -8.37 -7.56
CA GLU A 407 -5.49 -8.93 -6.58
C GLU A 407 -6.49 -7.86 -6.11
N LEU A 408 -6.05 -6.63 -5.88
CA LEU A 408 -6.96 -5.52 -5.59
C LEU A 408 -7.94 -5.29 -6.74
N GLN A 409 -7.49 -5.33 -8.00
CA GLN A 409 -8.39 -5.23 -9.15
C GLN A 409 -9.37 -6.40 -9.24
N ARG A 410 -8.89 -7.63 -9.04
CA ARG A 410 -9.72 -8.84 -9.04
C ARG A 410 -10.83 -8.77 -8.00
N LEU A 411 -10.50 -8.37 -6.77
CA LEU A 411 -11.48 -8.18 -5.69
C LEU A 411 -12.59 -7.18 -6.04
N HIS A 412 -12.29 -6.20 -6.91
CA HIS A 412 -13.28 -5.24 -7.40
C HIS A 412 -14.08 -5.78 -8.60
N GLN A 413 -13.48 -6.58 -9.48
CA GLN A 413 -14.15 -7.19 -10.64
C GLN A 413 -15.17 -8.25 -10.22
N ASP A 414 -14.81 -9.15 -9.29
CA ASP A 414 -15.72 -10.19 -8.78
C ASP A 414 -17.04 -9.60 -8.24
N ARG A 415 -16.99 -8.36 -7.72
CA ARG A 415 -18.20 -7.70 -7.21
C ARG A 415 -19.13 -7.22 -8.32
N LEU A 416 -18.59 -6.69 -9.41
CA LEU A 416 -19.39 -6.26 -10.57
C LEU A 416 -20.16 -7.44 -11.18
N GLU A 417 -19.64 -8.67 -11.03
CA GLU A 417 -20.34 -9.88 -11.46
C GLU A 417 -21.42 -10.32 -10.46
N THR A 418 -21.18 -10.21 -9.14
CA THR A 418 -22.17 -10.56 -8.11
C THR A 418 -23.33 -9.56 -7.92
N GLU A 419 -23.14 -8.29 -8.30
CA GLU A 419 -24.19 -7.26 -8.23
C GLU A 419 -25.09 -7.22 -9.48
N ARG A 420 -24.76 -7.96 -10.54
CA ARG A 420 -25.66 -8.11 -11.69
C ARG A 420 -26.86 -8.97 -11.26
N PRO A 421 -28.11 -8.55 -11.51
CA PRO A 421 -29.24 -9.46 -11.37
C PRO A 421 -28.98 -10.69 -12.25
N PRO A 422 -29.39 -11.90 -11.82
CA PRO A 422 -29.24 -13.09 -12.66
C PRO A 422 -29.86 -12.78 -14.02
N SER A 423 -29.05 -12.73 -15.06
CA SER A 423 -29.53 -12.45 -16.40
C SER A 423 -30.55 -13.54 -16.75
N THR A 424 -31.81 -13.16 -16.89
CA THR A 424 -32.90 -14.02 -17.36
C THR A 424 -32.78 -14.35 -18.86
N VAL A 425 -31.58 -14.27 -19.43
CA VAL A 425 -31.31 -14.64 -20.81
C VAL A 425 -30.44 -15.89 -20.80
N PRO A 426 -30.94 -17.05 -21.27
CA PRO A 426 -30.08 -18.21 -21.46
C PRO A 426 -28.96 -17.85 -22.44
N SER A 427 -27.75 -18.31 -22.13
CA SER A 427 -26.54 -18.11 -22.92
C SER A 427 -26.67 -18.74 -24.31
N SER A 428 -27.32 -18.05 -25.24
CA SER A 428 -27.31 -18.35 -26.68
C SER A 428 -28.04 -17.27 -27.48
N VAL A 429 -27.52 -16.04 -27.47
CA VAL A 429 -27.85 -15.09 -28.54
C VAL A 429 -26.56 -14.41 -29.00
N VAL A 430 -25.94 -15.00 -30.01
CA VAL A 430 -24.95 -14.34 -30.86
C VAL A 430 -25.74 -13.42 -31.79
N VAL A 431 -25.65 -12.10 -31.60
CA VAL A 431 -26.10 -11.15 -32.62
C VAL A 431 -24.88 -10.68 -33.40
N LEU A 432 -24.75 -11.21 -34.62
CA LEU A 432 -23.91 -10.68 -35.69
C LEU A 432 -24.74 -9.65 -36.48
N ALA A 433 -24.21 -8.43 -36.64
CA ALA A 433 -24.41 -7.52 -37.80
C ALA A 433 -23.46 -6.31 -37.61
N SER A 434 -22.46 -6.10 -38.48
CA SER A 434 -22.52 -5.32 -39.75
C SER A 434 -22.88 -3.85 -39.46
N GLY A 435 -22.07 -2.82 -39.71
CA GLY A 435 -21.31 -2.48 -40.91
C GLY A 435 -21.87 -1.15 -41.46
N ASP A 436 -20.98 -0.19 -41.69
CA ASP A 436 -21.10 0.97 -42.61
C ASP A 436 -21.29 2.43 -42.08
N GLU A 437 -20.21 3.18 -42.31
CA GLU A 437 -20.05 4.48 -43.00
C GLU A 437 -20.31 5.89 -42.39
N GLU A 438 -19.27 6.70 -42.68
CA GLU A 438 -19.01 8.16 -42.70
C GLU A 438 -20.15 9.19 -42.81
N LYS A 439 -19.96 10.38 -42.20
CA LYS A 439 -19.60 11.64 -42.91
C LYS A 439 -19.42 12.89 -42.04
N LYS A 440 -18.57 13.78 -42.57
CA LYS A 440 -18.12 15.12 -42.13
C LYS A 440 -19.19 16.23 -42.24
N GLY A 441 -18.92 17.34 -41.54
CA GLY A 441 -19.27 18.72 -41.97
C GLY A 441 -19.50 19.68 -40.80
N ASN A 442 -18.54 20.56 -40.49
CA ASN A 442 -18.56 22.03 -40.72
C ASN A 442 -19.59 22.80 -39.85
N SER A 443 -19.40 24.01 -39.31
CA SER A 443 -18.35 25.05 -39.28
C SER A 443 -18.99 26.26 -38.57
N LEU A 444 -18.28 27.07 -37.79
CA LEU A 444 -18.46 28.52 -37.53
C LEU A 444 -17.36 28.89 -36.51
N GLY A 445 -16.36 29.76 -36.75
CA GLY A 445 -16.38 31.18 -37.17
C GLY A 445 -16.79 32.04 -35.97
N CYS A 446 -16.06 33.01 -35.40
CA CYS A 446 -14.90 33.84 -35.79
C CYS A 446 -14.35 34.58 -34.55
N MET A 447 -13.06 34.98 -34.62
CA MET A 447 -12.40 36.26 -34.18
C MET A 447 -12.66 36.83 -32.75
N SER A 448 -11.81 37.61 -32.08
CA SER A 448 -10.40 38.07 -32.09
C SER A 448 -10.32 39.09 -30.92
N GLY A 449 -9.24 39.18 -30.13
CA GLY A 449 -9.05 40.33 -29.22
C GLY A 449 -8.16 40.13 -27.99
N THR A 450 -6.90 40.52 -28.14
CA THR A 450 -5.98 41.26 -27.24
C THR A 450 -6.28 41.48 -25.74
N GLY A 451 -5.24 41.35 -24.91
CA GLY A 451 -4.83 42.40 -23.96
C GLY A 451 -5.11 42.20 -22.46
N GLU A 452 -4.05 41.81 -21.74
CA GLU A 452 -3.56 42.30 -20.42
C GLU A 452 -4.50 42.73 -19.27
N SER A 453 -4.11 42.22 -18.08
CA SER A 453 -4.10 42.91 -16.77
C SER A 453 -5.42 43.17 -16.04
N TYR A 454 -5.39 43.07 -14.70
CA TYR A 454 -6.45 43.31 -13.69
C TYR A 454 -7.26 42.09 -13.22
N GLU A 455 -6.76 41.37 -12.21
CA GLU A 455 -7.58 40.85 -11.11
C GLU A 455 -6.74 40.82 -9.81
N ASP A 456 -6.72 41.93 -9.07
CA ASP A 456 -6.19 41.98 -7.69
C ASP A 456 -7.23 42.52 -6.68
N GLU A 457 -8.53 42.50 -7.05
CA GLU A 457 -9.59 43.09 -6.22
C GLU A 457 -10.82 42.18 -6.07
N LYS A 458 -10.59 40.87 -5.99
CA LYS A 458 -11.64 39.85 -5.75
C LYS A 458 -11.33 38.86 -4.63
N LEU A 459 -10.29 39.12 -3.83
CA LEU A 459 -9.90 38.26 -2.72
C LEU A 459 -10.46 38.67 -1.35
N GLN A 460 -11.37 39.66 -1.29
CA GLN A 460 -11.91 40.16 -0.01
C GLN A 460 -13.44 40.14 0.13
N LYS A 461 -14.19 39.49 -0.77
CA LYS A 461 -15.67 39.46 -0.71
C LYS A 461 -16.30 38.09 -0.96
N LEU A 462 -15.83 37.06 -0.26
CA LEU A 462 -16.44 35.72 -0.30
C LEU A 462 -16.45 35.03 1.08
N GLU A 463 -16.70 35.80 2.14
CA GLU A 463 -16.99 35.29 3.50
C GLU A 463 -18.47 35.29 3.88
N GLU A 464 -19.38 35.65 2.99
CA GLU A 464 -20.82 35.47 3.22
C GLU A 464 -21.41 34.59 2.14
N LEU A 465 -21.58 33.29 2.44
CA LEU A 465 -22.68 32.47 1.93
C LEU A 465 -22.82 31.24 2.84
N HIS A 466 -23.77 31.36 3.77
CA HIS A 466 -24.24 30.28 4.63
C HIS A 466 -24.76 29.08 3.82
N GLY A 467 -24.53 27.89 4.39
CA GLY A 467 -25.59 26.88 4.50
C GLY A 467 -25.94 26.08 3.25
N ARG A 468 -25.01 25.28 2.74
CA ARG A 468 -25.32 23.97 2.13
C ARG A 468 -24.21 22.97 2.47
N GLN A 469 -24.43 22.18 3.50
CA GLN A 469 -23.66 20.96 3.73
C GLN A 469 -23.92 19.96 2.59
N ALA A 470 -22.83 19.33 2.16
CA ALA A 470 -22.68 18.08 1.43
C ALA A 470 -23.97 17.29 1.04
N TYR A 471 -24.64 17.73 -0.03
CA TYR A 471 -25.47 16.85 -0.87
C TYR A 471 -24.67 16.25 -2.05
N GLY A 472 -23.33 16.36 -2.03
CA GLY A 472 -22.49 15.96 -3.14
C GLY A 472 -22.13 14.48 -3.17
N LEU A 473 -21.73 13.87 -2.06
CA LEU A 473 -21.24 12.47 -2.06
C LEU A 473 -22.32 11.43 -2.42
N GLY A 474 -23.60 11.80 -2.35
CA GLY A 474 -24.72 10.93 -2.72
C GLY A 474 -25.07 10.93 -4.21
N ASP A 475 -24.65 11.96 -4.95
CA ASP A 475 -25.00 12.23 -6.36
C ASP A 475 -23.82 12.10 -7.31
N LEU A 476 -22.64 11.67 -6.83
CA LEU A 476 -21.49 11.40 -7.70
C LEU A 476 -21.72 10.04 -8.36
N GLU A 477 -22.21 10.06 -9.60
CA GLU A 477 -22.43 8.87 -10.42
C GLU A 477 -21.11 8.20 -10.85
N SER A 478 -19.98 8.90 -10.69
CA SER A 478 -18.65 8.45 -11.12
C SER A 478 -17.64 8.35 -9.96
N ASP A 479 -16.97 7.20 -9.88
CA ASP A 479 -15.88 6.91 -8.93
C ASP A 479 -14.72 7.94 -9.00
N GLU A 480 -14.56 8.68 -10.12
CA GLU A 480 -13.52 9.72 -10.30
C GLU A 480 -13.88 11.04 -9.60
N GLU A 481 -15.16 11.36 -9.49
CA GLU A 481 -15.61 12.59 -8.85
C GLU A 481 -15.48 12.50 -7.32
N GLU A 482 -15.74 11.32 -6.76
CA GLU A 482 -15.55 11.05 -5.33
C GLU A 482 -14.07 11.17 -4.92
N ALA A 483 -13.17 10.65 -5.75
CA ALA A 483 -11.72 10.73 -5.52
C ALA A 483 -11.18 12.17 -5.65
N ALA A 484 -11.63 12.93 -6.65
CA ALA A 484 -11.23 14.32 -6.83
C ALA A 484 -11.71 15.24 -5.68
N TYR A 485 -12.88 14.93 -5.12
CA TYR A 485 -13.44 15.62 -3.96
C TYR A 485 -12.66 15.30 -2.67
N LEU A 486 -12.24 14.05 -2.48
CA LEU A 486 -11.49 13.63 -1.28
C LEU A 486 -10.06 14.18 -1.22
N LEU A 487 -9.44 14.46 -2.38
CA LEU A 487 -8.04 14.90 -2.50
C LEU A 487 -7.85 16.41 -2.71
N GLY A 488 -8.92 17.21 -2.81
CA GLY A 488 -8.80 18.68 -2.89
C GLY A 488 -8.08 19.22 -4.14
N ALA A 489 -8.34 18.65 -5.33
CA ALA A 489 -7.60 18.98 -6.56
C ALA A 489 -7.85 20.42 -7.10
N PRO A 490 -6.91 21.01 -7.88
CA PRO A 490 -6.93 22.43 -8.26
C PRO A 490 -8.02 22.82 -9.27
N ARG A 491 -8.37 24.12 -9.29
CA ARG A 491 -9.47 24.80 -10.03
C ARG A 491 -9.68 24.44 -11.51
N GLN A 492 -8.72 23.84 -12.24
CA GLN A 492 -8.87 23.59 -13.67
C GLN A 492 -9.88 22.47 -14.00
N THR A 493 -10.03 21.47 -13.13
CA THR A 493 -11.02 20.37 -13.32
C THR A 493 -12.46 20.84 -13.07
N ARG A 494 -12.66 21.99 -12.40
CA ARG A 494 -14.00 22.55 -12.13
C ARG A 494 -14.68 23.18 -13.36
N ARG A 495 -13.94 23.47 -14.45
CA ARG A 495 -14.49 24.17 -15.62
C ARG A 495 -15.27 23.26 -16.59
N SER A 496 -14.98 21.97 -16.65
CA SER A 496 -15.78 21.03 -17.48
C SER A 496 -17.08 20.58 -16.79
N LEU A 497 -17.16 20.69 -15.46
CA LEU A 497 -18.31 20.30 -14.63
C LEU A 497 -19.49 21.29 -14.65
N ARG A 498 -19.41 22.40 -15.40
CA ARG A 498 -20.44 23.46 -15.38
C ARG A 498 -21.39 23.45 -16.59
N ALA A 499 -21.24 22.51 -17.52
CA ALA A 499 -21.96 22.53 -18.80
C ALA A 499 -23.31 21.79 -18.81
N THR A 500 -23.73 21.12 -17.73
CA THR A 500 -25.03 20.44 -17.64
C THR A 500 -25.82 20.96 -16.43
N ARG A 501 -26.52 22.08 -16.61
CA ARG A 501 -27.64 22.45 -15.72
C ARG A 501 -28.89 22.68 -16.54
N HIS A 502 -29.88 21.83 -16.29
CA HIS A 502 -31.28 22.09 -16.58
C HIS A 502 -31.70 23.43 -15.95
N ALA A 503 -32.27 24.31 -16.78
CA ALA A 503 -32.93 25.53 -16.35
C ALA A 503 -34.26 25.19 -15.63
N PRO A 504 -34.65 25.92 -14.57
CA PRO A 504 -35.94 25.72 -13.92
C PRO A 504 -37.06 26.26 -14.81
N LYS A 505 -38.09 25.44 -15.06
CA LYS A 505 -39.36 25.89 -15.65
C LYS A 505 -40.21 26.53 -14.56
N THR A 506 -40.52 27.81 -14.71
CA THR A 506 -41.49 28.52 -13.88
C THR A 506 -42.90 28.26 -14.40
N ASN A 507 -43.81 27.84 -13.52
CA ASN A 507 -45.24 27.77 -13.83
C ASN A 507 -45.93 29.09 -13.48
N ARG A 508 -46.95 29.48 -14.26
CA ARG A 508 -47.46 30.86 -14.34
C ARG A 508 -48.46 31.27 -13.26
N HIS A 509 -48.66 30.50 -12.20
CA HIS A 509 -49.53 30.88 -11.08
C HIS A 509 -48.73 30.75 -9.77
N GLY A 510 -48.54 31.87 -9.09
CA GLY A 510 -47.69 31.99 -7.91
C GLY A 510 -48.21 31.19 -6.72
N GLN A 511 -47.78 29.93 -6.65
CA GLN A 511 -47.75 29.14 -5.43
C GLN A 511 -46.31 28.70 -5.19
N THR A 512 -45.81 29.01 -4.01
CA THR A 512 -44.53 28.53 -3.49
C THR A 512 -44.64 27.00 -3.35
N GLN A 513 -43.93 26.25 -4.20
CA GLN A 513 -43.67 24.84 -3.91
C GLN A 513 -42.72 24.80 -2.72
N GLU A 514 -43.25 24.36 -1.58
CA GLU A 514 -42.46 23.85 -0.47
C GLU A 514 -41.46 22.82 -1.01
N THR A 515 -40.22 22.91 -0.54
CA THR A 515 -39.16 21.94 -0.81
C THR A 515 -39.70 20.53 -0.58
N GLU A 516 -39.78 19.75 -1.66
CA GLU A 516 -40.08 18.32 -1.62
C GLU A 516 -39.15 17.66 -0.59
N ASN A 517 -39.71 17.31 0.57
CA ASN A 517 -39.17 16.21 1.34
C ASN A 517 -39.20 15.01 0.40
N GLU A 518 -38.06 14.38 0.14
CA GLU A 518 -38.02 13.04 -0.45
C GLU A 518 -38.77 12.11 0.52
N GLU A 519 -40.09 12.01 0.36
CA GLU A 519 -40.91 10.98 0.99
C GLU A 519 -40.47 9.66 0.38
N TRP A 520 -39.68 8.94 1.16
CA TRP A 520 -39.29 7.56 0.91
C TRP A 520 -40.58 6.74 0.77
N MET A 521 -40.87 6.24 -0.43
CA MET A 521 -41.77 5.09 -0.58
C MET A 521 -41.10 3.90 0.11
N ASP A 522 -41.45 3.62 1.36
CA ASP A 522 -40.83 2.53 2.10
C ASP A 522 -41.86 1.85 3.00
N ASP A 523 -42.02 0.54 2.84
CA ASP A 523 -42.81 -0.34 3.71
C ASP A 523 -42.20 -0.47 5.13
N GLY A 524 -41.26 0.41 5.49
CA GLY A 524 -40.49 0.37 6.73
C GLY A 524 -39.42 -0.72 6.79
N ILE A 525 -39.23 -1.50 5.71
CA ILE A 525 -38.34 -2.67 5.67
C ILE A 525 -36.92 -2.25 5.26
N ALA A 526 -35.96 -2.35 6.18
CA ALA A 526 -34.58 -1.99 5.90
C ALA A 526 -33.76 -3.12 5.27
N VAL A 527 -33.97 -4.35 5.75
CA VAL A 527 -33.23 -5.54 5.29
C VAL A 527 -34.16 -6.75 5.22
N THR A 528 -34.07 -7.51 4.14
CA THR A 528 -34.74 -8.80 3.96
C THR A 528 -33.69 -9.89 3.79
N ILE A 529 -33.80 -10.94 4.59
CA ILE A 529 -33.01 -12.15 4.50
C ILE A 529 -33.93 -13.27 4.01
N ASP A 530 -33.60 -13.86 2.86
CA ASP A 530 -34.39 -14.92 2.22
C ASP A 530 -33.61 -16.24 2.22
N SER A 531 -33.96 -17.15 3.14
CA SER A 531 -33.37 -18.49 3.28
C SER A 531 -31.84 -18.50 3.21
N ALA A 532 -31.20 -17.52 3.85
CA ALA A 532 -29.76 -17.33 3.77
C ALA A 532 -29.01 -18.32 4.65
N THR A 533 -28.00 -18.99 4.07
CA THR A 533 -27.05 -19.82 4.83
C THR A 533 -25.72 -19.10 4.97
N ILE A 534 -25.27 -18.92 6.21
CA ILE A 534 -24.05 -18.21 6.57
C ILE A 534 -23.03 -19.23 7.09
N ALA A 535 -21.84 -19.24 6.50
CA ALA A 535 -20.71 -20.08 6.89
C ALA A 535 -19.43 -19.24 6.96
N PHE A 536 -18.36 -19.82 7.50
CA PHE A 536 -17.05 -19.19 7.39
C PHE A 536 -16.62 -19.09 5.91
N PRO A 537 -15.96 -17.99 5.50
CA PRO A 537 -15.52 -17.81 4.12
C PRO A 537 -14.63 -18.95 3.59
N ASP A 538 -13.75 -19.47 4.46
CA ASP A 538 -12.81 -20.56 4.14
C ASP A 538 -13.44 -21.96 4.27
N GLU A 539 -14.50 -22.10 5.08
CA GLU A 539 -15.14 -23.38 5.39
C GLU A 539 -16.64 -23.35 5.03
N ARG A 540 -16.94 -23.37 3.73
CA ARG A 540 -18.33 -23.30 3.22
C ARG A 540 -19.21 -24.48 3.62
N ASN A 541 -18.62 -25.58 4.08
CA ASN A 541 -19.35 -26.79 4.46
C ASN A 541 -19.85 -26.78 5.92
N SER A 542 -19.41 -25.81 6.73
CA SER A 542 -19.83 -25.65 8.13
C SER A 542 -20.75 -24.45 8.25
N ALA A 543 -22.07 -24.70 8.16
CA ALA A 543 -23.06 -23.65 8.31
C ALA A 543 -23.16 -23.19 9.77
N LEU A 544 -22.88 -21.91 10.02
CA LEU A 544 -23.11 -21.27 11.31
C LEU A 544 -24.59 -21.00 11.54
N VAL A 545 -25.29 -20.62 10.47
CA VAL A 545 -26.74 -20.38 10.46
C VAL A 545 -27.29 -20.89 9.13
N ALA A 546 -28.28 -21.77 9.16
CA ALA A 546 -28.88 -22.38 7.97
C ALA A 546 -30.27 -21.81 7.69
N ASN A 547 -30.54 -21.51 6.42
CA ASN A 547 -31.85 -21.09 5.91
C ASN A 547 -32.54 -19.98 6.73
N LEU A 548 -31.78 -18.97 7.17
CA LEU A 548 -32.32 -17.84 7.92
C LEU A 548 -33.28 -17.03 7.05
N THR A 549 -34.50 -16.82 7.54
CA THR A 549 -35.47 -15.91 6.91
C THR A 549 -35.91 -14.88 7.95
N LEU A 550 -35.62 -13.61 7.69
CA LEU A 550 -35.85 -12.52 8.64
C LEU A 550 -36.06 -11.21 7.89
N GLN A 551 -36.99 -10.39 8.38
CA GLN A 551 -37.16 -9.01 7.93
C GLN A 551 -36.84 -8.06 9.08
N ILE A 552 -36.01 -7.07 8.80
CA ILE A 552 -35.63 -6.02 9.75
C ILE A 552 -36.40 -4.77 9.35
N VAL A 553 -37.32 -4.35 10.22
CA VAL A 553 -38.22 -3.23 9.99
C VAL A 553 -37.97 -2.12 11.00
N GLN A 554 -38.18 -0.87 10.60
CA GLN A 554 -38.13 0.25 11.53
C GLN A 554 -39.21 0.13 12.60
N GLY A 555 -38.88 0.52 13.82
CA GLY A 555 -39.78 0.51 14.97
C GLY A 555 -39.86 -0.84 15.69
N LYS A 556 -39.21 -1.90 15.18
CA LYS A 556 -39.06 -3.18 15.89
C LYS A 556 -37.61 -3.44 16.27
N ASN A 557 -37.37 -3.62 17.55
CA ASN A 557 -36.06 -3.90 18.12
C ASN A 557 -35.83 -5.41 18.23
N ILE A 558 -34.68 -5.89 17.76
CA ILE A 558 -34.35 -7.32 17.71
C ILE A 558 -33.11 -7.61 18.55
N LEU A 559 -33.23 -8.52 19.50
CA LEU A 559 -32.12 -9.04 20.29
C LEU A 559 -31.63 -10.35 19.68
N ILE A 560 -30.35 -10.45 19.37
CA ILE A 560 -29.71 -11.69 18.90
C ILE A 560 -28.98 -12.35 20.07
N THR A 561 -29.42 -13.56 20.45
CA THR A 561 -28.86 -14.35 21.55
C THR A 561 -28.36 -15.72 21.05
N GLY A 562 -27.55 -16.40 21.88
CA GLY A 562 -27.01 -17.73 21.58
C GLY A 562 -25.60 -17.91 22.15
N ASP A 563 -25.11 -19.14 22.22
CA ASP A 563 -23.81 -19.43 22.84
C ASP A 563 -22.61 -18.78 22.12
N SER A 564 -21.47 -18.72 22.79
CA SER A 564 -20.21 -18.30 22.17
C SER A 564 -19.98 -19.10 20.87
N SER A 565 -19.60 -18.40 19.81
CA SER A 565 -19.39 -18.98 18.46
C SER A 565 -20.65 -19.46 17.72
N SER A 566 -21.87 -19.12 18.17
CA SER A 566 -23.10 -19.48 17.45
C SER A 566 -23.36 -18.72 16.14
N GLY A 567 -22.47 -17.78 15.75
CA GLY A 567 -22.59 -17.03 14.49
C GLY A 567 -23.25 -15.64 14.61
N LYS A 568 -23.48 -15.11 15.81
CA LYS A 568 -24.11 -13.79 16.06
C LYS A 568 -23.43 -12.66 15.27
N THR A 569 -22.13 -12.48 15.45
CA THR A 569 -21.33 -11.50 14.71
C THR A 569 -21.25 -11.83 13.21
N SER A 570 -21.32 -13.11 12.84
CA SER A 570 -21.34 -13.53 11.42
C SER A 570 -22.61 -13.08 10.70
N ILE A 571 -23.76 -13.10 11.38
CA ILE A 571 -25.02 -12.52 10.85
C ILE A 571 -24.84 -11.03 10.58
N LEU A 572 -24.31 -10.27 11.55
CA LEU A 572 -24.03 -8.84 11.37
C LEU A 572 -23.07 -8.56 10.21
N ARG A 573 -22.02 -9.38 10.05
CA ARG A 573 -21.09 -9.28 8.92
C ARG A 573 -21.77 -9.53 7.58
N ALA A 574 -22.71 -10.47 7.51
CA ALA A 574 -23.51 -10.71 6.31
C ALA A 574 -24.45 -9.53 6.02
N LEU A 575 -25.12 -8.99 7.04
CA LEU A 575 -26.00 -7.81 6.94
C LEU A 575 -25.24 -6.54 6.50
N ALA A 576 -24.00 -6.39 6.97
CA ALA A 576 -23.12 -5.30 6.57
C ALA A 576 -22.54 -5.46 5.15
N GLY A 577 -22.71 -6.63 4.51
CA GLY A 577 -22.14 -6.95 3.20
C GLY A 577 -20.65 -7.31 3.23
N LEU A 578 -20.10 -7.61 4.41
CA LEU A 578 -18.71 -8.04 4.59
C LEU A 578 -18.54 -9.51 4.19
N TRP A 579 -19.53 -10.35 4.51
CA TRP A 579 -19.56 -11.78 4.16
C TRP A 579 -20.65 -12.06 3.12
N ASN A 580 -20.36 -12.95 2.18
CA ASN A 580 -21.35 -13.44 1.22
C ASN A 580 -22.04 -14.69 1.79
N CYS A 581 -23.34 -14.84 1.55
CA CYS A 581 -24.07 -16.05 1.90
C CYS A 581 -23.66 -17.21 0.98
N VAL A 582 -23.68 -18.45 1.51
CA VAL A 582 -23.43 -19.67 0.73
C VAL A 582 -24.64 -19.99 -0.15
N THR A 583 -25.83 -19.89 0.43
CA THR A 583 -27.13 -20.03 -0.26
C THR A 583 -28.09 -18.94 0.23
N GLY A 584 -29.19 -18.71 -0.50
CA GLY A 584 -30.15 -17.64 -0.22
C GLY A 584 -29.60 -16.25 -0.55
N LYS A 585 -30.29 -15.20 -0.09
CA LYS A 585 -29.91 -13.81 -0.40
C LYS A 585 -30.19 -12.88 0.79
N VAL A 586 -29.28 -11.96 1.03
CA VAL A 586 -29.49 -10.80 1.90
C VAL A 586 -29.70 -9.58 1.00
N GLN A 587 -30.88 -8.98 1.05
CA GLN A 587 -31.24 -7.79 0.30
C GLN A 587 -31.36 -6.61 1.27
N ARG A 588 -30.56 -5.58 1.04
CA ARG A 588 -30.66 -4.32 1.78
C ARG A 588 -31.40 -3.30 0.94
N HIS A 589 -32.55 -2.86 1.42
CA HIS A 589 -33.40 -1.89 0.72
C HIS A 589 -32.92 -0.46 0.95
N TRP A 590 -32.33 -0.17 2.12
CA TRP A 590 -31.82 1.15 2.46
C TRP A 590 -30.34 1.35 2.11
N LYS A 591 -29.95 2.59 1.79
CA LYS A 591 -28.54 2.96 1.57
C LYS A 591 -27.77 2.98 2.90
N LEU A 592 -26.49 2.61 2.88
CA LEU A 592 -25.60 2.64 4.04
C LEU A 592 -25.13 4.07 4.32
N ARG A 593 -26.02 4.90 4.85
CA ARG A 593 -25.73 6.25 5.33
C ARG A 593 -25.78 6.24 6.86
N PRO A 594 -24.85 6.90 7.58
CA PRO A 594 -24.86 6.93 9.05
C PRO A 594 -26.18 7.41 9.67
N SER A 595 -26.95 8.26 8.97
CA SER A 595 -28.28 8.73 9.38
C SER A 595 -29.42 7.74 9.09
N CYS A 596 -29.18 6.69 8.30
CA CYS A 596 -30.19 5.67 7.96
C CYS A 596 -29.86 4.32 8.62
N LEU A 597 -28.67 3.79 8.33
CA LEU A 597 -28.18 2.50 8.80
C LEU A 597 -26.75 2.65 9.31
N LEU A 598 -26.53 2.34 10.58
CA LEU A 598 -25.21 2.40 11.21
C LEU A 598 -24.85 1.05 11.84
N PHE A 599 -23.63 0.58 11.61
CA PHE A 599 -23.11 -0.65 12.19
C PHE A 599 -22.02 -0.32 13.19
N ILE A 600 -22.15 -0.84 14.41
CA ILE A 600 -21.19 -0.69 15.49
C ILE A 600 -20.56 -2.06 15.78
N PRO A 601 -19.23 -2.21 15.60
CA PRO A 601 -18.54 -3.49 15.82
C PRO A 601 -18.30 -3.77 17.32
N GLN A 602 -18.07 -5.04 17.64
CA GLN A 602 -17.74 -5.51 18.99
C GLN A 602 -16.52 -4.81 19.60
N ARG A 603 -15.47 -4.61 18.80
CA ARG A 603 -14.30 -3.82 19.19
C ARG A 603 -14.44 -2.42 18.60
N PRO A 604 -14.64 -1.38 19.43
CA PRO A 604 -14.70 -0.01 18.96
C PRO A 604 -13.43 0.37 18.20
N TYR A 605 -13.60 1.14 17.13
CA TYR A 605 -12.48 1.69 16.36
C TYR A 605 -12.44 3.20 16.51
N PHE A 606 -11.32 3.73 16.99
CA PHE A 606 -11.03 5.16 17.05
C PHE A 606 -9.78 5.46 16.23
N PRO A 607 -9.89 6.21 15.11
CA PRO A 607 -8.75 6.60 14.31
C PRO A 607 -7.70 7.35 15.13
N GLY A 608 -6.43 6.97 15.02
CA GLY A 608 -5.30 7.71 15.59
C GLY A 608 -4.80 8.81 14.65
N GLY A 609 -3.85 9.63 15.12
CA GLY A 609 -3.15 10.62 14.28
C GLY A 609 -3.59 12.08 14.50
N GLY A 610 -3.76 12.50 15.75
CA GLY A 610 -4.07 13.90 16.07
C GLY A 610 -5.51 14.33 15.81
N LEU A 611 -6.43 13.38 15.62
CA LEU A 611 -7.85 13.71 15.42
C LEU A 611 -8.47 14.33 16.67
N THR A 612 -9.36 15.29 16.45
CA THR A 612 -10.04 16.03 17.51
C THR A 612 -11.19 15.22 18.11
N LEU A 613 -11.65 15.56 19.32
CA LEU A 613 -12.80 14.91 19.96
C LEU A 613 -14.07 15.00 19.09
N ARG A 614 -14.27 16.12 18.38
CA ARG A 614 -15.35 16.25 17.39
C ARG A 614 -15.22 15.22 16.29
N GLN A 615 -14.04 15.12 15.67
CA GLN A 615 -13.82 14.17 14.58
C GLN A 615 -14.04 12.72 15.04
N GLN A 616 -13.73 12.40 16.30
CA GLN A 616 -14.05 11.10 16.87
C GLN A 616 -15.55 10.86 16.98
N LEU A 617 -16.34 11.82 17.48
CA LEU A 617 -17.79 11.68 17.64
C LEU A 617 -18.56 11.65 16.30
N VAL A 618 -18.04 12.36 15.29
CA VAL A 618 -18.68 12.49 13.96
C VAL A 618 -18.29 11.36 13.01
N TYR A 619 -17.22 10.60 13.31
CA TYR A 619 -16.82 9.43 12.53
C TYR A 619 -18.02 8.50 12.26
N PRO A 620 -18.24 8.02 11.02
CA PRO A 620 -17.32 7.97 9.87
C PRO A 620 -17.37 9.18 8.91
N LEU A 621 -18.09 10.26 9.24
CA LEU A 621 -18.17 11.45 8.39
C LEU A 621 -16.98 12.40 8.66
N LYS A 622 -16.65 13.25 7.66
CA LYS A 622 -15.69 14.35 7.86
C LYS A 622 -16.36 15.47 8.67
N ALA A 623 -15.78 15.82 9.82
CA ALA A 623 -16.22 16.96 10.62
C ALA A 623 -15.37 18.20 10.31
N LEU A 624 -16.02 19.27 9.86
CA LEU A 624 -15.46 20.62 9.93
C LEU A 624 -15.89 21.26 11.26
N PRO A 625 -15.08 22.15 11.85
CA PRO A 625 -15.48 22.89 13.05
C PRO A 625 -16.69 23.77 12.71
N VAL A 626 -17.85 23.41 13.25
CA VAL A 626 -19.10 24.17 13.13
C VAL A 626 -19.59 24.50 14.52
N GLU A 627 -19.73 25.80 14.81
CA GLU A 627 -20.13 26.30 16.14
C GLU A 627 -21.53 25.79 16.55
N LYS A 628 -22.46 25.65 15.60
CA LYS A 628 -23.83 25.19 15.85
C LYS A 628 -23.92 23.78 16.43
N ASP A 629 -22.91 22.94 16.23
CA ASP A 629 -22.90 21.56 16.71
C ASP A 629 -22.34 21.43 18.14
N ILE A 630 -21.72 22.47 18.70
CA ILE A 630 -21.02 22.39 20.00
C ILE A 630 -22.00 22.05 21.13
N ALA A 631 -23.11 22.78 21.23
CA ALA A 631 -24.10 22.55 22.29
C ALA A 631 -24.65 21.11 22.26
N ARG A 632 -24.88 20.58 21.05
CA ARG A 632 -25.33 19.19 20.87
C ARG A 632 -24.25 18.18 21.27
N LEU A 633 -22.99 18.44 20.93
CA LEU A 633 -21.88 17.55 21.30
C LEU A 633 -21.63 17.55 22.82
N GLU A 634 -21.75 18.71 23.48
CA GLU A 634 -21.69 18.83 24.94
C GLU A 634 -22.83 18.04 25.61
N GLU A 635 -24.05 18.18 25.09
CA GLU A 635 -25.20 17.42 25.57
C GLU A 635 -25.00 15.90 25.41
N ILE A 636 -24.48 15.46 24.26
CA ILE A 636 -24.15 14.05 24.04
C ILE A 636 -23.11 13.55 25.04
N LEU A 637 -22.02 14.32 25.26
CA LEU A 637 -20.98 13.95 26.24
C LEU A 637 -21.53 13.85 27.66
N LYS A 638 -22.49 14.72 28.02
CA LYS A 638 -23.19 14.66 29.29
C LYS A 638 -24.05 13.40 29.42
N HIS A 639 -24.85 13.08 28.40
CA HIS A 639 -25.71 11.87 28.40
C HIS A 639 -24.92 10.56 28.53
N ILE A 640 -23.70 10.51 28.00
CA ILE A 640 -22.81 9.34 28.10
C ILE A 640 -21.83 9.39 29.28
N ASN A 641 -21.94 10.39 30.17
CA ASN A 641 -21.06 10.62 31.33
C ASN A 641 -19.55 10.76 30.97
N MET A 642 -19.23 11.49 29.90
CA MET A 642 -17.86 11.68 29.38
C MET A 642 -17.44 13.16 29.28
N GLU A 643 -18.04 14.04 30.08
CA GLU A 643 -17.75 15.49 30.10
C GLU A 643 -16.27 15.82 30.38
N TYR A 644 -15.60 14.98 31.16
CA TYR A 644 -14.18 15.16 31.50
C TYR A 644 -13.27 15.15 30.25
N LEU A 645 -13.70 14.50 29.15
CA LEU A 645 -12.94 14.49 27.90
C LEU A 645 -12.83 15.88 27.28
N LEU A 646 -13.79 16.77 27.53
CA LEU A 646 -13.74 18.14 27.02
C LEU A 646 -12.54 18.90 27.62
N HIS A 647 -12.32 18.75 28.94
CA HIS A 647 -11.17 19.32 29.61
C HIS A 647 -9.87 18.61 29.20
N ARG A 648 -9.89 17.27 29.10
CA ARG A 648 -8.71 16.48 28.73
C ARG A 648 -8.22 16.76 27.31
N CYS A 649 -9.13 17.03 26.38
CA CYS A 649 -8.81 17.27 24.97
C CYS A 649 -8.64 18.77 24.65
N ASN A 650 -8.68 19.67 25.63
CA ASN A 650 -8.68 21.13 25.43
C ASN A 650 -9.76 21.58 24.42
N GLY A 651 -11.00 21.10 24.61
CA GLY A 651 -12.14 21.38 23.75
C GLY A 651 -12.40 20.31 22.67
N PHE A 652 -13.26 20.64 21.71
CA PHE A 652 -13.69 19.72 20.66
C PHE A 652 -12.78 19.67 19.43
N ASP A 653 -12.04 20.76 19.18
CA ASP A 653 -11.37 21.03 17.91
C ASP A 653 -9.84 21.08 18.04
N SER A 654 -9.31 20.90 19.25
CA SER A 654 -7.88 20.75 19.48
C SER A 654 -7.42 19.33 19.09
N PRO A 655 -6.27 19.19 18.41
CA PRO A 655 -5.71 17.89 18.10
C PRO A 655 -5.29 17.15 19.37
N VAL A 656 -5.50 15.84 19.41
CA VAL A 656 -5.23 15.00 20.58
C VAL A 656 -4.00 14.12 20.34
N ASP A 657 -3.02 14.24 21.24
CA ASP A 657 -1.70 13.59 21.11
C ASP A 657 -1.61 12.18 21.71
N PHE A 658 -2.65 11.69 22.41
CA PHE A 658 -2.68 10.33 22.96
C PHE A 658 -3.45 9.35 22.07
N ASP A 659 -3.13 8.05 22.15
CA ASP A 659 -3.91 7.00 21.47
C ASP A 659 -5.18 6.70 22.26
N TRP A 660 -6.34 6.97 21.64
CA TRP A 660 -7.66 6.71 22.21
C TRP A 660 -7.84 5.25 22.65
N ASN A 661 -7.30 4.29 21.89
CA ASN A 661 -7.53 2.86 22.11
C ASN A 661 -6.67 2.30 23.26
N GLU A 662 -5.52 2.91 23.56
CA GLU A 662 -4.65 2.53 24.68
C GLU A 662 -5.01 3.29 25.97
N THR A 663 -5.53 4.52 25.83
CA THR A 663 -5.68 5.46 26.94
C THR A 663 -7.05 5.39 27.61
N LEU A 664 -8.11 5.11 26.84
CA LEU A 664 -9.47 4.99 27.37
C LEU A 664 -9.77 3.53 27.74
N SER A 665 -10.52 3.35 28.82
CA SER A 665 -10.97 2.01 29.20
C SER A 665 -11.96 1.43 28.17
N PRO A 666 -12.12 0.11 28.08
CA PRO A 666 -13.07 -0.52 27.16
C PRO A 666 -14.51 -0.01 27.34
N GLY A 667 -14.94 0.23 28.59
CA GLY A 667 -16.25 0.80 28.89
C GLY A 667 -16.39 2.25 28.41
N GLU A 668 -15.34 3.07 28.52
CA GLU A 668 -15.32 4.44 27.99
C GLU A 668 -15.37 4.47 26.47
N LEU A 669 -14.62 3.60 25.80
CA LEU A 669 -14.65 3.45 24.34
C LEU A 669 -16.05 3.05 23.84
N GLN A 670 -16.71 2.15 24.55
CA GLN A 670 -18.09 1.75 24.26
C GLN A 670 -19.08 2.91 24.47
N ARG A 671 -18.98 3.66 25.58
CA ARG A 671 -19.81 4.85 25.83
C ARG A 671 -19.62 5.91 24.75
N LEU A 672 -18.38 6.22 24.40
CA LEU A 672 -18.06 7.19 23.35
C LEU A 672 -18.56 6.74 21.98
N THR A 673 -18.60 5.43 21.73
CA THR A 673 -19.18 4.85 20.51
C THR A 673 -20.70 5.03 20.47
N ILE A 674 -21.42 4.89 21.59
CA ILE A 674 -22.84 5.25 21.66
C ILE A 674 -23.03 6.75 21.45
N GLY A 675 -22.11 7.59 21.94
CA GLY A 675 -22.09 9.02 21.60
C GLY A 675 -22.09 9.29 20.08
N ARG A 676 -21.38 8.48 19.29
CA ARG A 676 -21.42 8.54 17.81
C ARG A 676 -22.80 8.19 17.26
N VAL A 677 -23.45 7.17 17.83
CA VAL A 677 -24.82 6.78 17.44
C VAL A 677 -25.80 7.93 17.68
N LEU A 678 -25.72 8.58 18.85
CA LEU A 678 -26.55 9.74 19.22
C LEU A 678 -26.28 10.97 18.34
N TYR A 679 -25.03 11.15 17.87
CA TYR A 679 -24.72 12.21 16.93
C TYR A 679 -25.35 11.97 15.54
N HIS A 680 -25.28 10.74 15.02
CA HIS A 680 -25.79 10.42 13.68
C HIS A 680 -27.31 10.21 13.62
N ARG A 681 -27.95 9.84 14.74
CA ARG A 681 -29.39 9.50 14.83
C ARG A 681 -29.87 8.58 13.69
N PRO A 682 -29.28 7.37 13.55
CA PRO A 682 -29.71 6.41 12.53
C PRO A 682 -31.16 5.98 12.73
N ARG A 683 -31.89 5.70 11.64
CA ARG A 683 -33.21 5.03 11.73
C ARG A 683 -33.08 3.63 12.34
N ILE A 684 -32.05 2.87 11.94
CA ILE A 684 -31.72 1.57 12.52
C ILE A 684 -30.21 1.49 12.80
N VAL A 685 -29.85 1.07 14.02
CA VAL A 685 -28.46 0.79 14.41
C VAL A 685 -28.25 -0.69 14.71
N PHE A 686 -27.16 -1.25 14.24
CA PHE A 686 -26.72 -2.61 14.54
C PHE A 686 -25.61 -2.55 15.60
N LEU A 687 -25.83 -3.19 16.75
CA LEU A 687 -24.96 -3.12 17.92
C LEU A 687 -24.40 -4.51 18.24
N ASP A 688 -23.13 -4.76 17.93
CA ASP A 688 -22.45 -6.02 18.27
C ASP A 688 -21.83 -5.92 19.68
N GLU A 689 -22.50 -6.45 20.72
CA GLU A 689 -22.01 -6.48 22.12
C GLU A 689 -21.47 -5.14 22.69
N VAL A 690 -22.08 -4.03 22.27
CA VAL A 690 -21.57 -2.67 22.52
C VAL A 690 -21.65 -2.25 23.99
N THR A 691 -22.40 -2.94 24.85
CA THR A 691 -22.51 -2.64 26.29
C THR A 691 -21.84 -3.68 27.20
N SER A 692 -21.06 -4.60 26.62
CA SER A 692 -20.42 -5.72 27.34
C SER A 692 -19.48 -5.28 28.48
N ALA A 693 -18.81 -4.13 28.35
CA ALA A 693 -17.90 -3.58 29.36
C ALA A 693 -18.52 -2.42 30.17
N ILE A 694 -19.81 -2.13 29.98
CA ILE A 694 -20.56 -1.09 30.68
C ILE A 694 -21.37 -1.72 31.81
N GLY A 695 -21.53 -1.00 32.93
CA GLY A 695 -22.39 -1.42 34.05
C GLY A 695 -23.88 -1.40 33.71
N ILE A 696 -24.70 -2.15 34.45
CA ILE A 696 -26.13 -2.35 34.15
C ILE A 696 -26.92 -1.02 34.18
N ASP A 697 -26.65 -0.14 35.15
CA ASP A 697 -27.38 1.14 35.28
C ASP A 697 -27.12 2.06 34.06
N MET A 698 -25.87 2.13 33.63
CA MET A 698 -25.50 2.91 32.45
C MET A 698 -26.00 2.24 31.17
N GLU A 699 -25.96 0.91 31.07
CA GLU A 699 -26.56 0.17 29.95
C GLU A 699 -28.05 0.50 29.83
N HIS A 700 -28.80 0.48 30.95
CA HIS A 700 -30.20 0.86 30.97
C HIS A 700 -30.40 2.29 30.47
N GLN A 701 -29.66 3.26 31.01
CA GLN A 701 -29.76 4.66 30.59
C GLN A 701 -29.46 4.84 29.09
N LEU A 702 -28.44 4.16 28.54
CA LEU A 702 -28.09 4.27 27.12
C LEU A 702 -29.18 3.69 26.21
N TYR A 703 -29.76 2.53 26.54
CA TYR A 703 -30.85 1.97 25.74
C TYR A 703 -32.15 2.77 25.86
N THR A 704 -32.44 3.34 27.03
CA THR A 704 -33.55 4.30 27.20
C THR A 704 -33.36 5.51 26.30
N LEU A 705 -32.15 6.10 26.28
CA LEU A 705 -31.83 7.23 25.40
C LEU A 705 -31.99 6.90 23.91
N LEU A 706 -31.58 5.70 23.48
CA LEU A 706 -31.79 5.28 22.09
C LEU A 706 -33.28 5.17 21.74
N HIS A 707 -34.09 4.67 22.68
CA HIS A 707 -35.53 4.59 22.51
C HIS A 707 -36.19 5.98 22.44
N ASP A 708 -35.83 6.88 23.35
CA ASP A 708 -36.33 8.26 23.42
C ASP A 708 -36.01 9.07 22.14
N GLU A 709 -34.86 8.78 21.52
CA GLU A 709 -34.43 9.38 20.25
C GLU A 709 -35.06 8.71 19.01
N ASN A 710 -36.03 7.81 19.18
CA ASN A 710 -36.69 7.03 18.13
C ASN A 710 -35.73 6.23 17.23
N ILE A 711 -34.61 5.77 17.80
CA ILE A 711 -33.62 4.94 17.09
C ILE A 711 -34.02 3.47 17.30
N SER A 712 -34.32 2.76 16.21
CA SER A 712 -34.52 1.32 16.28
C SER A 712 -33.17 0.60 16.30
N PHE A 713 -33.07 -0.54 16.98
CA PHE A 713 -31.80 -1.24 17.11
C PHE A 713 -31.91 -2.76 16.99
N VAL A 714 -30.88 -3.34 16.39
CA VAL A 714 -30.60 -4.78 16.40
C VAL A 714 -29.35 -4.99 17.21
N SER A 715 -29.48 -5.55 18.42
CA SER A 715 -28.34 -5.73 19.32
C SER A 715 -27.99 -7.20 19.52
N VAL A 716 -26.71 -7.47 19.69
CA VAL A 716 -26.18 -8.77 20.12
C VAL A 716 -25.81 -8.67 21.58
N GLY A 717 -26.30 -9.61 22.40
CA GLY A 717 -25.92 -9.67 23.80
C GLY A 717 -26.37 -10.92 24.52
N HIS A 718 -25.79 -11.14 25.70
CA HIS A 718 -26.09 -12.30 26.57
C HIS A 718 -26.80 -11.91 27.87
N ARG A 719 -26.85 -10.62 28.18
CA ARG A 719 -27.42 -10.15 29.44
C ARG A 719 -28.94 -10.13 29.35
N HIS A 720 -29.60 -10.66 30.38
CA HIS A 720 -31.06 -10.64 30.49
C HIS A 720 -31.61 -9.21 30.58
N SER A 721 -30.84 -8.24 31.09
CA SER A 721 -31.18 -6.82 31.15
C SER A 721 -31.52 -6.21 29.79
N LEU A 722 -30.99 -6.77 28.70
CA LEU A 722 -31.26 -6.26 27.36
C LEU A 722 -32.67 -6.60 26.87
N ARG A 723 -33.27 -7.69 27.36
CA ARG A 723 -34.58 -8.17 26.87
C ARG A 723 -35.68 -7.12 27.01
N GLN A 724 -35.68 -6.34 28.09
CA GLN A 724 -36.70 -5.31 28.34
C GLN A 724 -36.75 -4.18 27.29
N PHE A 725 -35.72 -4.04 26.45
CA PHE A 725 -35.64 -3.01 25.42
C PHE A 725 -35.94 -3.54 24.00
N HIS A 726 -36.21 -4.84 23.85
CA HIS A 726 -36.38 -5.49 22.55
C HIS A 726 -37.75 -6.16 22.44
N ASP A 727 -38.32 -6.12 21.23
CA ASP A 727 -39.61 -6.74 20.93
C ASP A 727 -39.44 -8.21 20.52
N LEU A 728 -38.36 -8.52 19.79
CA LEU A 728 -38.09 -9.86 19.24
C LEU A 728 -36.75 -10.40 19.74
N GLU A 729 -36.68 -11.70 20.03
CA GLU A 729 -35.46 -12.43 20.31
C GLU A 729 -35.17 -13.45 19.19
N LEU A 730 -34.05 -13.26 18.49
CA LEU A 730 -33.48 -14.25 17.57
C LEU A 730 -32.45 -15.10 18.33
N ALA A 731 -32.86 -16.29 18.75
CA ALA A 731 -32.01 -17.23 19.47
C ALA A 731 -31.31 -18.19 18.50
N LEU A 732 -29.99 -18.26 18.54
CA LEU A 732 -29.16 -19.19 17.76
C LEU A 732 -28.74 -20.38 18.62
N ASP A 733 -28.83 -21.59 18.08
CA ASP A 733 -28.53 -22.84 18.81
C ASP A 733 -27.05 -23.30 18.72
N GLY A 734 -26.25 -22.65 17.87
CA GLY A 734 -24.83 -22.99 17.65
C GLY A 734 -24.56 -24.18 16.73
N HIS A 735 -25.60 -24.86 16.24
CA HIS A 735 -25.53 -26.00 15.31
C HIS A 735 -26.19 -25.69 13.95
N GLY A 736 -26.44 -24.41 13.67
CA GLY A 736 -27.03 -23.94 12.41
C GLY A 736 -28.53 -23.63 12.52
N GLY A 737 -29.19 -23.99 13.61
CA GLY A 737 -30.59 -23.66 13.86
C GLY A 737 -30.77 -22.31 14.52
N TRP A 738 -31.97 -21.75 14.32
CA TRP A 738 -32.37 -20.46 14.85
C TRP A 738 -33.86 -20.46 15.18
N ALA A 739 -34.26 -19.67 16.17
CA ALA A 739 -35.65 -19.47 16.55
C ALA A 739 -35.93 -17.98 16.77
N LEU A 740 -36.97 -17.45 16.12
CA LEU A 740 -37.47 -16.10 16.37
C LEU A 740 -38.63 -16.16 17.36
N ARG A 741 -38.54 -15.40 18.45
CA ARG A 741 -39.53 -15.37 19.54
C ARG A 741 -39.94 -13.94 19.84
N ASP A 742 -41.16 -13.77 20.33
CA ASP A 742 -41.63 -12.50 20.90
C ASP A 742 -41.19 -12.42 22.37
N VAL A 743 -40.58 -11.30 22.77
CA VAL A 743 -40.01 -11.14 24.12
C VAL A 743 -41.12 -11.09 25.18
N ASP A 744 -42.28 -10.52 24.86
CA ASP A 744 -43.42 -10.40 25.78
C ASP A 744 -44.02 -11.76 26.18
N GLN A 745 -43.80 -12.80 25.36
CA GLN A 745 -44.25 -14.17 25.68
C GLN A 745 -43.30 -14.93 26.61
N LEU A 746 -42.03 -14.51 26.71
CA LEU A 746 -41.00 -15.18 27.52
C LEU A 746 -41.05 -14.77 29.00
N SER A 747 -41.47 -13.55 29.29
CA SER A 747 -41.64 -13.02 30.65
C SER A 747 -42.81 -13.68 31.39
N LEU A 748 -43.82 -14.20 30.68
CA LEU A 748 -44.96 -14.93 31.25
C LEU A 748 -44.68 -16.43 31.54
N GLY A 749 -43.59 -17.00 31.02
CA GLY A 749 -43.23 -18.42 31.20
C GLY A 749 -42.29 -18.73 32.37
N SER A 750 -41.77 -17.70 33.06
CA SER A 750 -40.70 -17.84 34.07
C SER A 750 -41.17 -17.95 35.54
N THR A 751 -42.47 -17.90 35.82
CA THR A 751 -43.02 -18.00 37.19
C THR A 751 -43.48 -19.43 37.53
N ALA A 752 -42.70 -20.45 37.18
CA ALA A 752 -42.89 -21.80 37.71
C ALA A 752 -41.87 -22.04 38.82
N HIS A 753 -42.34 -22.09 40.08
CA HIS A 753 -41.56 -22.55 41.22
C HIS A 753 -40.86 -23.89 40.91
N PRO A 754 -39.59 -24.08 41.30
CA PRO A 754 -38.96 -25.38 41.20
C PRO A 754 -39.70 -26.39 42.12
N PRO A 755 -39.93 -27.64 41.68
CA PRO A 755 -40.54 -28.65 42.54
C PRO A 755 -39.63 -28.94 43.76
N PRO A 756 -40.21 -29.26 44.93
CA PRO A 756 -39.44 -29.53 46.13
C PRO A 756 -38.53 -30.75 45.92
N ARG A 757 -37.28 -30.64 46.40
CA ARG A 757 -36.30 -31.75 46.33
C ARG A 757 -36.81 -32.96 47.11
N PRO A 758 -36.66 -34.19 46.58
CA PRO A 758 -36.94 -35.39 47.36
C PRO A 758 -35.93 -35.54 48.52
N PRO A 759 -36.34 -36.11 49.66
CA PRO A 759 -35.47 -36.31 50.81
C PRO A 759 -34.34 -37.28 50.46
N ALA A 760 -33.14 -36.98 50.98
CA ALA A 760 -31.95 -37.79 50.78
C ALA A 760 -32.16 -39.22 51.33
N PRO A 761 -31.75 -40.27 50.61
CA PRO A 761 -31.82 -41.63 51.13
C PRO A 761 -30.81 -41.79 52.27
N THR A 762 -31.30 -42.17 53.45
CA THR A 762 -30.48 -42.74 54.52
C THR A 762 -30.05 -44.14 54.11
N MET A 763 -28.76 -44.30 53.79
CA MET A 763 -27.85 -45.35 54.30
C MET A 763 -26.43 -45.12 53.80
#